data_AF-A0A7W7YFD0-F1
#
_entry.id   AF-A0A7W7YFD0-F1
#
_cell.length_a   1.000
_cell.length_b   1.000
_cell.length_c   1.000
_cell.angle_alpha   90.00
_cell.angle_beta   90.00
_cell.angle_gamma   90.00
#
_symmetry.space_group_name_H-M   'P 1'
#
loop_
_entity.id
_entity.type
_entity.pdbx_description
1 polymer ?
#
loop_
_entity_poly.entity_id
_entity_poly.type
_entity_poly.pdbx_seq_one_letter_code
_entity_poly.pdbx_strand_id
1 'polypeptide(L)'
;MEFDRDFTPVETRLVLKHELMHIKRGDLQLNALMCVLMTLHWFNPLLWIAFFKIRADREAACDAQVLHNAPAASRVEYGHALLKVETAFCPRGLSLGFVGIFQRGSALRTRIQLIAVRHNPHPLMKAIINACIIVMTFFGITRAQKPEPARDFTLGQASFKAGDSIRIHSVQTTAESITVAVDYELASEEEAYVSLFITVKNSDPTPVDPRQRAAIKKGRGSVVLVHPHPQPGLPHVTFYSKDGHPFGGIYFGTQEEAAASKALNLNYMLDASAPKTATPTEYIQNKLDRIIIPTVRFQEATVEEALEYLRVKSRDMDVTTQASNQRGVNIIFRQDISPSKANITLDLKDVPLGEALRYVVELAGMKMSIQPYAVIVAKSFPTARSTATEVPHAPAAGKIVIPDITFREATLTECCEFIRIKSRELDPKKKGVNILIKPGAAQEANITLSLKNVPVSEALYYCASLAHHKLSSDGQSYLLTPVSAESPEKKGQASGTAAKPAMNTAESQAAELRIARQRQYDFNKANLGDVLRYLATDAGINFVSLSEDSTASKKLVTFSVRASPFEVLEALCRTNGLVMGLEQGRWIFRDHDDKAVVIKSYALNKPGMNIDVVLKDIDSLLSAGEAKSAVVFDKDNNSFKITTTRQQHSWVSAYFQGINSTALAGGTK
;
A
#
# COMPACT_ATOMS: atom_id res chain seq x y z
N MET A 1 27.30 -65.27 -12.92
CA MET A 1 27.47 -66.14 -11.75
C MET A 1 26.33 -67.13 -11.78
N GLU A 2 26.64 -68.42 -11.87
CA GLU A 2 25.62 -69.47 -11.77
C GLU A 2 25.54 -69.86 -10.30
N PHE A 3 24.51 -69.39 -9.62
CA PHE A 3 24.33 -69.53 -8.17
C PHE A 3 24.43 -70.99 -7.68
N ASP A 4 24.07 -71.94 -8.55
CA ASP A 4 24.09 -73.38 -8.30
C ASP A 4 25.48 -74.03 -8.45
N ARG A 5 26.42 -73.37 -9.15
CA ARG A 5 27.81 -73.87 -9.32
C ARG A 5 28.76 -73.35 -8.27
N ASP A 6 28.55 -72.11 -7.81
CA ASP A 6 29.50 -71.43 -6.95
C ASP A 6 29.23 -71.67 -5.46
N PHE A 7 28.00 -72.04 -5.05
CA PHE A 7 27.62 -72.23 -3.65
C PHE A 7 27.29 -73.68 -3.33
N THR A 8 27.72 -74.15 -2.16
CA THR A 8 27.28 -75.48 -1.68
C THR A 8 25.79 -75.44 -1.33
N PRO A 9 25.06 -76.58 -1.35
CA PRO A 9 23.64 -76.61 -0.99
C PRO A 9 23.35 -76.03 0.41
N VAL A 10 24.30 -76.15 1.34
CA VAL A 10 24.23 -75.59 2.69
C VAL A 10 24.37 -74.06 2.65
N GLU A 11 25.37 -73.52 1.94
CA GLU A 11 25.55 -72.08 1.75
C GLU A 11 24.33 -71.44 1.06
N THR A 12 23.82 -72.08 0.00
CA THR A 12 22.61 -71.66 -0.73
C THR A 12 21.41 -71.55 0.19
N ARG A 13 21.17 -72.57 1.04
CA ARG A 13 20.08 -72.56 2.01
C ARG A 13 20.23 -71.43 3.02
N LEU A 14 21.45 -71.14 3.45
CA LEU A 14 21.74 -70.06 4.41
C LEU A 14 21.50 -68.67 3.81
N VAL A 15 21.91 -68.46 2.55
CA VAL A 15 21.65 -67.21 1.82
C VAL A 15 20.15 -67.03 1.56
N LEU A 16 19.45 -68.06 1.10
CA LEU A 16 18.00 -68.00 0.90
C LEU A 16 17.24 -67.73 2.21
N LYS A 17 17.69 -68.32 3.31
CA LYS A 17 17.11 -68.05 4.64
C LYS A 17 17.30 -66.59 5.06
N HIS A 18 18.42 -65.96 4.70
CA HIS A 18 18.66 -64.53 4.94
C HIS A 18 17.71 -63.65 4.12
N GLU A 19 17.55 -63.91 2.83
CA GLU A 19 16.62 -63.14 1.98
C GLU A 19 15.16 -63.30 2.41
N LEU A 20 14.74 -64.51 2.77
CA LEU A 20 13.40 -64.75 3.31
C LEU A 20 13.15 -64.01 4.63
N MET A 21 14.20 -63.79 5.42
CA MET A 21 14.11 -63.05 6.68
C MET A 21 13.85 -61.56 6.43
N HIS A 22 14.41 -60.96 5.39
CA HIS A 22 14.07 -59.60 4.96
C HIS A 22 12.59 -59.47 4.58
N ILE A 23 12.06 -60.44 3.84
CA ILE A 23 10.64 -60.47 3.44
C ILE A 23 9.75 -60.61 4.67
N LYS A 24 10.06 -61.56 5.57
CA LYS A 24 9.27 -61.79 6.80
C LYS A 24 9.23 -60.56 7.72
N ARG A 25 10.31 -59.77 7.77
CA ARG A 25 10.42 -58.58 8.62
C ARG A 25 9.79 -57.33 8.01
N GLY A 26 9.47 -57.35 6.71
CA GLY A 26 8.93 -56.19 6.01
C GLY A 26 9.98 -55.12 5.73
N ASP A 27 11.23 -55.53 5.52
CA ASP A 27 12.36 -54.62 5.31
C ASP A 27 12.22 -53.82 4.00
N LEU A 28 11.41 -54.31 3.05
CA LEU A 28 11.07 -53.61 1.81
C LEU A 28 10.16 -52.40 2.07
N GLN A 29 9.13 -52.56 2.90
CA GLN A 29 8.22 -51.47 3.26
C GLN A 29 8.95 -50.37 4.02
N LEU A 30 9.86 -50.75 4.93
CA LEU A 30 10.71 -49.79 5.63
C LEU A 30 11.60 -49.01 4.67
N ASN A 31 12.18 -49.68 3.67
CA ASN A 31 13.01 -49.02 2.66
C ASN A 31 12.19 -48.03 1.80
N ALA A 32 10.96 -48.40 1.43
CA ALA A 32 10.04 -47.50 0.70
C ALA A 32 9.70 -46.24 1.52
N LEU A 33 9.39 -46.39 2.82
CA LEU A 33 9.15 -45.27 3.73
C LEU A 33 10.37 -44.34 3.81
N MET A 34 11.57 -44.90 3.94
CA MET A 34 12.80 -44.12 3.99
C MET A 34 13.04 -43.34 2.68
N CYS A 35 12.79 -43.94 1.52
CA CYS A 35 12.88 -43.24 0.23
C CYS A 35 11.93 -42.03 0.15
N VAL A 36 10.69 -42.17 0.65
CA VAL A 36 9.73 -41.05 0.71
C VAL A 36 10.23 -39.95 1.64
N LEU A 37 10.68 -40.30 2.85
CA LEU A 37 11.22 -39.32 3.81
C LEU A 37 12.45 -38.59 3.26
N MET A 38 13.36 -39.31 2.60
CA MET A 38 14.55 -38.74 1.95
C MET A 38 14.18 -37.81 0.79
N THR A 39 13.09 -38.09 0.07
CA THR A 39 12.59 -37.22 -1.01
C THR A 39 12.03 -35.92 -0.43
N LEU A 40 11.24 -36.01 0.65
CA LEU A 40 10.64 -34.85 1.31
C LEU A 40 11.69 -33.99 2.04
N HIS A 41 12.71 -34.62 2.61
CA HIS A 41 13.75 -33.97 3.41
C HIS A 41 15.15 -34.09 2.80
N TRP A 42 15.26 -33.93 1.48
CA TRP A 42 16.51 -34.11 0.75
C TRP A 42 17.67 -33.23 1.29
N PHE A 43 17.34 -32.07 1.88
CA PHE A 43 18.30 -31.13 2.47
C PHE A 43 18.72 -31.46 3.92
N ASN A 44 18.12 -32.45 4.58
CA ASN A 44 18.38 -32.75 6.01
C ASN A 44 19.54 -33.74 6.20
N PRO A 45 20.75 -33.30 6.60
CA PRO A 45 21.91 -34.18 6.75
C PRO A 45 21.74 -35.25 7.84
N LEU A 46 20.92 -34.99 8.87
CA LEU A 46 20.67 -35.97 9.94
C LEU A 46 19.85 -37.16 9.42
N LEU A 47 18.92 -36.91 8.50
CA LEU A 47 18.12 -37.98 7.90
C LEU A 47 18.97 -38.87 6.99
N TRP A 48 19.93 -38.27 6.26
CA TRP A 48 20.95 -39.02 5.53
C TRP A 48 21.77 -39.94 6.45
N ILE A 49 22.26 -39.42 7.58
CA ILE A 49 23.01 -40.23 8.57
C ILE A 49 22.14 -41.36 9.14
N ALA A 50 20.89 -41.07 9.49
CA ALA A 50 19.94 -42.05 9.99
C ALA A 50 19.69 -43.16 8.96
N PHE A 51 19.55 -42.82 7.69
CA PHE A 51 19.39 -43.79 6.60
C PHE A 51 20.56 -44.79 6.53
N PHE A 52 21.81 -44.31 6.61
CA PHE A 52 22.98 -45.20 6.61
C PHE A 52 23.00 -46.13 7.82
N LYS A 53 22.60 -45.64 9.00
CA LYS A 53 22.55 -46.47 10.21
C LYS A 53 21.44 -47.50 10.20
N ILE A 54 20.23 -47.11 9.79
CA ILE A 54 19.10 -48.04 9.66
C ILE A 54 19.45 -49.17 8.70
N ARG A 55 20.14 -48.88 7.60
CA ARG A 55 20.60 -49.93 6.67
C ARG A 55 21.58 -50.89 7.33
N ALA A 56 22.59 -50.40 8.04
CA ALA A 56 23.56 -51.25 8.73
C ALA A 56 22.89 -52.11 9.84
N ASP A 57 21.99 -51.52 10.62
CA ASP A 57 21.28 -52.21 11.70
C ASP A 57 20.32 -53.27 11.16
N ARG A 58 19.75 -53.04 9.97
CA ARG A 58 18.85 -53.98 9.30
C ARG A 58 19.57 -55.28 8.94
N GLU A 59 20.72 -55.17 8.29
CA GLU A 59 21.56 -56.33 7.92
C GLU A 59 22.01 -57.10 9.17
N ALA A 60 22.49 -56.40 10.21
CA ALA A 60 22.92 -57.02 11.46
C ALA A 60 21.78 -57.75 12.20
N ALA A 61 20.58 -57.17 12.22
CA ALA A 61 19.41 -57.81 12.82
C ALA A 61 18.87 -58.98 12.00
N CYS A 62 19.06 -58.97 10.67
CA CYS A 62 18.78 -60.10 9.81
C CYS A 62 19.73 -61.27 10.14
N ASP A 63 21.04 -61.00 10.17
CA ASP A 63 22.08 -61.98 10.55
C ASP A 63 21.78 -62.62 11.92
N ALA A 64 21.43 -61.78 12.92
CA ALA A 64 21.10 -62.23 14.27
C ALA A 64 19.88 -63.15 14.31
N GLN A 65 18.86 -62.90 13.50
CA GLN A 65 17.65 -63.73 13.44
C GLN A 65 17.87 -65.04 12.69
N VAL A 66 18.65 -65.02 11.60
CA VAL A 66 19.06 -66.24 10.88
C VAL A 66 19.80 -67.20 11.82
N LEU A 67 20.60 -66.65 12.74
CA LEU A 67 21.45 -67.38 13.68
C LEU A 67 20.86 -67.58 15.08
N HIS A 68 19.62 -67.15 15.35
CA HIS A 68 19.04 -67.11 16.71
C HIS A 68 19.14 -68.45 17.46
N ASN A 69 18.90 -69.56 16.77
CA ASN A 69 18.98 -70.94 17.29
C ASN A 69 20.06 -71.79 16.58
N ALA A 70 21.04 -71.15 15.93
CA ALA A 70 22.07 -71.87 15.17
C ALA A 70 23.24 -72.32 16.08
N PRO A 71 23.71 -73.57 15.95
CA PRO A 71 24.93 -74.05 16.60
C PRO A 71 26.17 -73.24 16.20
N ALA A 72 27.24 -73.32 16.99
CA ALA A 72 28.49 -72.58 16.73
C ALA A 72 29.10 -72.90 15.35
N ALA A 73 29.05 -74.18 14.91
CA ALA A 73 29.54 -74.59 13.60
C ALA A 73 28.80 -73.89 12.44
N SER A 74 27.47 -73.79 12.52
CA SER A 74 26.65 -73.14 11.49
C SER A 74 26.85 -71.62 11.41
N ARG A 75 27.40 -70.98 12.45
CA ARG A 75 27.77 -69.55 12.41
C ARG A 75 29.02 -69.31 11.57
N VAL A 76 29.98 -70.23 11.64
CA VAL A 76 31.21 -70.18 10.84
C VAL A 76 30.86 -70.39 9.36
N GLU A 77 30.05 -71.41 9.06
CA GLU A 77 29.54 -71.67 7.71
C GLU A 77 28.77 -70.47 7.15
N TYR A 78 27.91 -69.84 7.97
CA TYR A 78 27.18 -68.64 7.58
C TYR A 78 28.10 -67.44 7.32
N GLY A 79 29.12 -67.23 8.15
CA GLY A 79 30.12 -66.18 7.93
C GLY A 79 30.90 -66.36 6.63
N HIS A 80 31.26 -67.61 6.29
CA HIS A 80 31.90 -67.93 5.02
C HIS A 80 30.96 -67.73 3.83
N ALA A 81 29.70 -68.16 3.93
CA ALA A 81 28.70 -67.92 2.90
C ALA A 81 28.52 -66.42 2.63
N LEU A 82 28.45 -65.59 3.69
CA LEU A 82 28.30 -64.14 3.57
C LEU A 82 29.54 -63.46 2.95
N LEU A 83 30.75 -63.88 3.36
CA LEU A 83 32.00 -63.42 2.74
C LEU A 83 32.07 -63.79 1.26
N LYS A 84 31.62 -64.99 0.91
CA LYS A 84 31.58 -65.49 -0.46
C LYS A 84 30.57 -64.72 -1.31
N VAL A 85 29.39 -64.39 -0.78
CA VAL A 85 28.42 -63.50 -1.43
C VAL A 85 28.98 -62.09 -1.61
N GLU A 86 29.59 -61.48 -0.60
CA GLU A 86 30.13 -60.11 -0.72
C GLU A 86 31.32 -60.01 -1.69
N THR A 87 32.16 -61.04 -1.76
CA THR A 87 33.28 -61.12 -2.72
C THR A 87 32.79 -61.43 -4.15
N ALA A 88 31.74 -62.24 -4.27
CA ALA A 88 31.03 -62.52 -5.51
C ALA A 88 30.35 -61.27 -6.11
N PHE A 89 29.68 -60.47 -5.28
CA PHE A 89 28.93 -59.29 -5.68
C PHE A 89 29.77 -58.01 -5.56
N CYS A 90 30.87 -57.94 -6.31
CA CYS A 90 31.58 -56.67 -6.54
C CYS A 90 30.90 -55.91 -7.71
N PRO A 91 30.20 -54.78 -7.47
CA PRO A 91 29.53 -54.09 -8.56
C PRO A 91 30.56 -53.36 -9.45
N ARG A 92 30.65 -53.80 -10.70
CA ARG A 92 31.12 -52.96 -11.82
C ARG A 92 30.00 -51.97 -12.17
N GLY A 93 29.90 -50.83 -11.49
CA GLY A 93 28.98 -49.77 -11.89
C GLY A 93 28.62 -48.74 -10.82
N LEU A 94 28.51 -47.49 -11.26
CA LEU A 94 28.06 -46.33 -10.49
C LEU A 94 26.61 -46.56 -10.04
N SER A 95 26.40 -46.94 -8.78
CA SER A 95 25.08 -46.88 -8.14
C SER A 95 24.78 -45.41 -7.81
N LEU A 96 23.64 -44.88 -8.26
CA LEU A 96 23.16 -43.56 -7.84
C LEU A 96 23.21 -43.45 -6.31
N GLY A 97 23.96 -42.46 -5.82
CA GLY A 97 24.14 -42.21 -4.39
C GLY A 97 25.61 -42.29 -3.99
N PHE A 98 26.30 -41.16 -4.10
CA PHE A 98 27.71 -40.89 -3.80
C PHE A 98 28.20 -41.27 -2.37
N VAL A 99 27.48 -42.10 -1.60
CA VAL A 99 27.73 -42.35 -0.18
C VAL A 99 27.86 -43.85 0.17
N GLY A 100 27.69 -44.77 -0.77
CA GLY A 100 27.84 -46.21 -0.54
C GLY A 100 29.26 -46.77 -0.61
N ILE A 101 30.24 -45.98 -1.05
CA ILE A 101 31.59 -46.47 -1.39
C ILE A 101 32.51 -46.58 -0.17
N PHE A 102 32.33 -45.74 0.86
CA PHE A 102 33.32 -45.61 1.94
C PHE A 102 33.22 -46.63 3.09
N GLN A 103 32.14 -47.41 3.21
CA GLN A 103 31.90 -48.24 4.41
C GLN A 103 31.73 -49.75 4.17
N ARG A 104 31.89 -50.24 2.93
CA ARG A 104 31.57 -51.64 2.59
C ARG A 104 32.41 -52.66 3.38
N GLY A 105 33.72 -52.42 3.48
CA GLY A 105 34.64 -53.30 4.23
C GLY A 105 34.46 -53.23 5.76
N SER A 106 34.24 -52.04 6.31
CA SER A 106 34.03 -51.85 7.76
C SER A 106 32.68 -52.42 8.22
N ALA A 107 31.64 -52.30 7.39
CA ALA A 107 30.31 -52.83 7.70
C ALA A 107 30.31 -54.36 7.73
N LEU A 108 30.92 -55.02 6.74
CA LEU A 108 31.04 -56.48 6.72
C LEU A 108 31.90 -57.01 7.86
N ARG A 109 33.04 -56.35 8.16
CA ARG A 109 33.88 -56.68 9.31
C ARG A 109 33.09 -56.61 10.63
N THR A 110 32.28 -55.56 10.80
CA THR A 110 31.44 -55.38 11.99
C THR A 110 30.38 -56.48 12.10
N ARG A 111 29.73 -56.85 10.99
CA ARG A 111 28.76 -57.96 10.95
C ARG A 111 29.40 -59.29 11.36
N ILE A 112 30.57 -59.62 10.81
CA ILE A 112 31.30 -60.86 11.16
C ILE A 112 31.70 -60.88 12.63
N GLN A 113 32.15 -59.75 13.18
CA GLN A 113 32.47 -59.63 14.60
C GLN A 113 31.23 -59.85 15.49
N LEU A 114 30.07 -59.30 15.12
CA LEU A 114 28.80 -59.51 15.83
C LEU A 114 28.26 -60.94 15.71
N ILE A 115 28.53 -61.62 14.59
CA ILE A 115 28.20 -63.05 14.40
C ILE A 115 29.07 -63.93 15.30
N ALA A 116 30.36 -63.60 15.39
CA ALA A 116 31.36 -64.34 16.16
C ALA A 116 31.19 -64.16 17.68
N VAL A 117 30.84 -62.96 18.15
CA VAL A 117 30.67 -62.65 19.57
C VAL A 117 29.19 -62.44 19.86
N ARG A 118 28.56 -63.41 20.53
CA ARG A 118 27.18 -63.27 21.02
C ARG A 118 27.14 -62.20 22.11
N HIS A 119 26.85 -60.96 21.72
CA HIS A 119 26.61 -59.89 22.66
C HIS A 119 25.18 -60.03 23.21
N ASN A 120 25.04 -60.36 24.50
CA ASN A 120 23.77 -60.27 25.19
C ASN A 120 23.65 -58.85 25.76
N PRO A 121 22.87 -57.95 25.14
CA PRO A 121 22.65 -56.63 25.72
C PRO A 121 22.04 -56.77 27.11
N HIS A 122 22.69 -56.15 28.10
CA HIS A 122 22.27 -56.20 29.50
C HIS A 122 20.82 -55.69 29.62
N PRO A 123 19.91 -56.38 30.34
CA PRO A 123 18.49 -56.02 30.41
C PRO A 123 18.25 -54.58 30.90
N LEU A 124 19.13 -54.10 31.78
CA LEU A 124 19.15 -52.72 32.27
C LEU A 124 19.35 -51.68 31.15
N MET A 125 20.21 -51.96 30.18
CA MET A 125 20.51 -51.02 29.09
C MET A 125 19.33 -50.88 28.13
N LYS A 126 18.56 -51.96 27.93
CA LYS A 126 17.29 -51.91 27.19
C LYS A 126 16.24 -51.05 27.90
N ALA A 127 16.15 -51.19 29.22
CA ALA A 127 15.22 -50.40 30.03
C ALA A 127 15.56 -48.90 29.98
N ILE A 128 16.85 -48.55 30.06
CA ILE A 128 17.31 -47.16 29.98
C ILE A 128 17.00 -46.54 28.60
N ILE A 129 17.30 -47.24 27.50
CA ILE A 129 17.03 -46.74 26.15
C ILE A 129 15.52 -46.52 25.94
N ASN A 130 14.69 -47.48 26.36
CA ASN A 130 13.23 -47.35 26.26
C ASN A 130 12.71 -46.19 27.12
N ALA A 131 13.23 -46.01 28.34
CA ALA A 131 12.88 -44.87 29.18
C ALA A 131 13.26 -43.54 28.53
N CYS A 132 14.45 -43.42 27.94
CA CYS A 132 14.87 -42.21 27.22
C CYS A 132 13.98 -41.90 26.01
N ILE A 133 13.57 -42.91 25.25
CA ILE A 133 12.65 -42.73 24.11
C ILE A 133 11.26 -42.28 24.60
N ILE A 134 10.73 -42.88 25.67
CA ILE A 134 9.45 -42.49 26.27
C ILE A 134 9.52 -41.05 26.79
N VAL A 135 10.60 -40.69 27.48
CA VAL A 135 10.84 -39.33 28.00
C VAL A 135 10.94 -38.32 26.85
N MET A 136 11.73 -38.59 25.82
CA MET A 136 11.84 -37.71 24.64
C MET A 136 10.51 -37.54 23.90
N THR A 137 9.74 -38.63 23.75
CA THR A 137 8.42 -38.59 23.10
C THR A 137 7.41 -37.83 23.98
N PHE A 138 7.43 -38.06 25.29
CA PHE A 138 6.59 -37.37 26.25
C PHE A 138 6.89 -35.87 26.28
N PHE A 139 8.16 -35.45 26.39
CA PHE A 139 8.54 -34.05 26.33
C PHE A 139 8.33 -33.41 24.96
N GLY A 140 8.47 -34.19 23.87
CA GLY A 140 8.19 -33.74 22.51
C GLY A 140 6.70 -33.45 22.26
N ILE A 141 5.80 -34.22 22.88
CA ILE A 141 4.34 -34.05 22.75
C ILE A 141 3.80 -33.06 23.80
N THR A 142 4.39 -32.99 24.99
CA THR A 142 3.94 -32.11 26.09
C THR A 142 4.48 -30.69 26.01
N ARG A 143 5.34 -30.38 25.03
CA ARG A 143 5.60 -28.99 24.61
C ARG A 143 4.44 -28.41 23.78
N ALA A 144 3.20 -28.70 24.20
CA ALA A 144 2.06 -27.88 23.85
C ALA A 144 2.27 -26.53 24.55
N GLN A 145 2.83 -25.58 23.82
CA GLN A 145 2.84 -24.19 24.20
C GLN A 145 1.40 -23.83 24.56
N LYS A 146 1.16 -23.55 25.86
CA LYS A 146 -0.16 -23.17 26.38
C LYS A 146 -0.71 -22.10 25.43
N PRO A 147 -1.80 -22.34 24.69
CA PRO A 147 -2.33 -21.31 23.81
C PRO A 147 -2.58 -20.10 24.71
N GLU A 148 -1.98 -18.96 24.36
CA GLU A 148 -2.34 -17.70 25.00
C GLU A 148 -3.88 -17.64 24.98
N PRO A 149 -4.53 -17.28 26.11
CA PRO A 149 -5.98 -17.15 26.13
C PRO A 149 -6.37 -16.33 24.92
N ALA A 150 -7.33 -16.84 24.12
CA ALA A 150 -7.75 -16.21 22.87
C ALA A 150 -7.91 -14.72 23.13
N ARG A 151 -6.98 -13.92 22.61
CA ARG A 151 -7.02 -12.49 22.83
C ARG A 151 -8.20 -12.01 22.01
N ASP A 152 -9.26 -11.55 22.68
CA ASP A 152 -10.36 -10.80 22.04
C ASP A 152 -9.89 -9.45 21.46
N PHE A 153 -8.58 -9.16 21.54
CA PHE A 153 -7.93 -7.98 21.03
C PHE A 153 -6.68 -8.34 20.21
N THR A 154 -6.40 -7.54 19.20
CA THR A 154 -5.23 -7.64 18.35
C THR A 154 -4.19 -6.61 18.83
N LEU A 155 -2.92 -7.03 18.88
CA LEU A 155 -1.80 -6.13 19.15
C LEU A 155 -1.46 -5.35 17.87
N GLY A 156 -1.30 -4.03 18.03
CA GLY A 156 -0.93 -3.10 16.98
C GLY A 156 0.58 -2.84 16.93
N GLN A 157 0.93 -1.66 16.45
CA GLN A 157 2.31 -1.18 16.40
C GLN A 157 2.88 -0.99 17.82
N ALA A 158 4.16 -1.34 18.01
CA ALA A 158 4.87 -1.19 19.27
C ALA A 158 6.28 -0.62 19.05
N SER A 159 6.78 0.13 20.02
CA SER A 159 8.13 0.70 20.01
C SER A 159 8.63 0.84 21.43
N PHE A 160 9.82 0.30 21.73
CA PHE A 160 10.39 0.30 23.08
C PHE A 160 11.91 0.53 23.02
N LYS A 161 12.47 1.15 24.07
CA LYS A 161 13.92 1.18 24.28
C LYS A 161 14.45 -0.23 24.58
N ALA A 162 15.75 -0.44 24.38
CA ALA A 162 16.38 -1.73 24.63
C ALA A 162 16.20 -2.17 26.10
N GLY A 163 15.57 -3.34 26.30
CA GLY A 163 15.30 -3.91 27.62
C GLY A 163 13.93 -3.56 28.21
N ASP A 164 13.19 -2.63 27.61
CA ASP A 164 11.83 -2.31 28.04
C ASP A 164 10.80 -3.15 27.29
N SER A 165 9.75 -3.58 27.97
CA SER A 165 8.61 -4.23 27.32
C SER A 165 7.30 -4.06 28.09
N ILE A 166 6.19 -4.06 27.35
CA ILE A 166 4.83 -4.12 27.91
C ILE A 166 4.13 -5.32 27.28
N ARG A 167 3.56 -6.18 28.13
CA ARG A 167 2.75 -7.32 27.72
C ARG A 167 1.33 -7.14 28.23
N ILE A 168 0.36 -7.09 27.31
CA ILE A 168 -1.06 -6.99 27.65
C ILE A 168 -1.64 -8.39 27.82
N HIS A 169 -2.24 -8.65 28.98
CA HIS A 169 -2.84 -9.95 29.32
C HIS A 169 -4.32 -10.01 28.99
N SER A 170 -5.07 -8.99 29.40
CA SER A 170 -6.51 -8.94 29.23
C SER A 170 -6.95 -7.51 28.98
N VAL A 171 -7.89 -7.37 28.05
CA VAL A 171 -8.58 -6.11 27.75
C VAL A 171 -10.06 -6.38 27.96
N GLN A 172 -10.69 -5.60 28.83
CA GLN A 172 -12.14 -5.62 29.03
C GLN A 172 -12.67 -4.25 28.62
N THR A 173 -13.40 -4.23 27.50
CA THR A 173 -14.01 -3.02 26.97
C THR A 173 -15.50 -3.04 27.28
N THR A 174 -15.99 -2.01 27.95
CA THR A 174 -17.41 -1.75 28.21
C THR A 174 -17.79 -0.43 27.57
N ALA A 175 -19.10 -0.12 27.47
CA ALA A 175 -19.56 1.17 26.97
C ALA A 175 -19.07 2.36 27.82
N GLU A 176 -18.75 2.12 29.09
CA GLU A 176 -18.36 3.16 30.04
C GLU A 176 -16.85 3.17 30.33
N SER A 177 -16.13 2.06 30.15
CA SER A 177 -14.69 2.03 30.45
C SER A 177 -13.91 0.95 29.71
N ILE A 178 -12.61 1.17 29.54
CA ILE A 178 -11.65 0.17 29.08
C ILE A 178 -10.73 -0.19 30.24
N THR A 179 -10.74 -1.45 30.66
CA THR A 179 -9.83 -1.96 31.69
C THR A 179 -8.78 -2.86 31.05
N VAL A 180 -7.51 -2.58 31.33
CA VAL A 180 -6.37 -3.28 30.72
C VAL A 180 -5.42 -3.76 31.81
N ALA A 181 -5.16 -5.07 31.84
CA ALA A 181 -4.13 -5.64 32.71
C ALA A 181 -2.83 -5.83 31.92
N VAL A 182 -1.75 -5.25 32.42
CA VAL A 182 -0.44 -5.25 31.77
C VAL A 182 0.66 -5.73 32.71
N ASP A 183 1.57 -6.54 32.18
CA ASP A 183 2.89 -6.72 32.76
C ASP A 183 3.88 -5.79 32.07
N TYR A 184 4.78 -5.21 32.86
CA TYR A 184 5.85 -4.39 32.35
C TYR A 184 7.21 -4.93 32.79
N GLU A 185 8.20 -4.73 31.94
CA GLU A 185 9.62 -4.84 32.27
C GLU A 185 10.24 -3.49 31.94
N LEU A 186 10.66 -2.75 32.97
CA LEU A 186 11.31 -1.44 32.83
C LEU A 186 12.79 -1.60 33.15
N ALA A 187 13.66 -1.36 32.17
CA ALA A 187 15.11 -1.41 32.29
C ALA A 187 15.77 -0.04 32.09
N SER A 188 15.17 0.82 31.25
CA SER A 188 15.78 2.08 30.80
C SER A 188 15.80 3.19 31.85
N GLU A 189 14.74 3.33 32.65
CA GLU A 189 14.57 4.38 33.66
C GLU A 189 14.43 3.78 35.09
N GLU A 190 14.77 4.55 36.13
CA GLU A 190 14.57 4.13 37.53
C GLU A 190 13.09 4.16 37.94
N GLU A 191 12.37 5.19 37.49
CA GLU A 191 10.94 5.40 37.75
C GLU A 191 10.26 5.97 36.51
N ALA A 192 9.06 5.48 36.21
CA ALA A 192 8.26 5.92 35.07
C ALA A 192 6.76 5.85 35.38
N TYR A 193 5.94 6.41 34.50
CA TYR A 193 4.49 6.20 34.51
C TYR A 193 4.07 5.31 33.36
N VAL A 194 3.28 4.28 33.64
CA VAL A 194 2.54 3.54 32.60
C VAL A 194 1.16 4.17 32.51
N SER A 195 0.76 4.62 31.31
CA SER A 195 -0.54 5.24 31.09
C SER A 195 -1.30 4.57 29.94
N LEU A 196 -2.62 4.47 30.08
CA LEU A 196 -3.57 4.00 29.09
C LEU A 196 -4.29 5.20 28.46
N PHE A 197 -4.10 5.41 27.16
CA PHE A 197 -4.73 6.50 26.42
C PHE A 197 -5.31 6.02 25.09
N ILE A 198 -6.14 6.86 24.46
CA ILE A 198 -6.73 6.63 23.14
C ILE A 198 -6.29 7.76 22.21
N THR A 199 -5.61 7.42 21.11
CA THR A 199 -5.22 8.40 20.10
C THR A 199 -6.41 8.70 19.18
N VAL A 200 -6.82 9.96 19.08
CA VAL A 200 -7.91 10.42 18.19
C VAL A 200 -7.42 11.57 17.30
N LYS A 201 -8.04 11.74 16.12
CA LYS A 201 -7.74 12.89 15.25
C LYS A 201 -8.40 14.14 15.86
N ASN A 202 -7.60 15.14 16.23
CA ASN A 202 -8.03 16.42 16.81
C ASN A 202 -8.78 16.29 18.16
N SER A 203 -8.08 15.85 19.21
CA SER A 203 -8.57 15.94 20.60
C SER A 203 -8.22 17.26 21.24
N ASP A 204 -9.18 17.86 21.95
CA ASP A 204 -8.88 18.81 23.02
C ASP A 204 -8.18 18.08 24.19
N PRO A 205 -7.31 18.75 24.96
CA PRO A 205 -6.68 18.15 26.14
C PRO A 205 -7.75 17.70 27.15
N THR A 206 -7.97 16.39 27.27
CA THR A 206 -8.88 15.83 28.25
C THR A 206 -8.17 15.66 29.59
N PRO A 207 -8.83 15.97 30.73
CA PRO A 207 -8.28 15.69 32.05
C PRO A 207 -7.99 14.19 32.21
N VAL A 208 -6.76 13.87 32.62
CA VAL A 208 -6.33 12.49 32.85
C VAL A 208 -6.85 12.00 34.21
N ASP A 209 -7.70 10.98 34.21
CA ASP A 209 -8.15 10.32 35.44
C ASP A 209 -6.96 9.59 36.10
N PRO A 210 -6.78 9.67 37.43
CA PRO A 210 -5.70 8.96 38.12
C PRO A 210 -5.63 7.46 37.82
N ARG A 211 -6.75 6.80 37.50
CA ARG A 211 -6.82 5.37 37.16
C ARG A 211 -6.27 5.04 35.77
N GLN A 212 -6.08 6.03 34.91
CA GLN A 212 -5.48 5.85 33.59
C GLN A 212 -3.96 5.66 33.67
N ARG A 213 -3.32 6.06 34.78
CA ARG A 213 -1.86 6.01 34.94
C ARG A 213 -1.44 5.37 36.25
N ALA A 214 -0.32 4.64 36.22
CA ALA A 214 0.30 4.08 37.41
C ALA A 214 1.79 4.41 37.44
N ALA A 215 2.29 4.80 38.62
CA ALA A 215 3.73 4.94 38.84
C ALA A 215 4.37 3.55 38.96
N ILE A 216 5.46 3.35 38.22
CA ILE A 216 6.21 2.09 38.18
C ILE A 216 7.70 2.35 38.44
N LYS A 217 8.39 1.32 38.93
CA LYS A 217 9.84 1.34 39.21
C LYS A 217 10.55 0.34 38.32
N LYS A 218 11.86 0.54 38.14
CA LYS A 218 12.73 -0.38 37.40
C LYS A 218 12.56 -1.83 37.87
N GLY A 219 12.47 -2.75 36.92
CA GLY A 219 12.21 -4.17 37.16
C GLY A 219 10.93 -4.67 36.48
N ARG A 220 10.41 -5.78 36.98
CA ARG A 220 9.18 -6.41 36.47
C ARG A 220 8.01 -6.16 37.43
N GLY A 221 6.84 -5.88 36.89
CA GLY A 221 5.62 -5.75 37.68
C GLY A 221 4.36 -5.87 36.83
N SER A 222 3.22 -5.88 37.52
CA SER A 222 1.90 -5.98 36.91
C SER A 222 1.03 -4.81 37.36
N VAL A 223 0.27 -4.22 36.44
CA VAL A 223 -0.59 -3.06 36.68
C VAL A 223 -1.92 -3.26 35.97
N VAL A 224 -3.00 -2.76 36.58
CA VAL A 224 -4.31 -2.64 35.92
C VAL A 224 -4.60 -1.16 35.71
N LEU A 225 -4.92 -0.78 34.47
CA LEU A 225 -5.23 0.59 34.05
C LEU A 225 -6.69 0.66 33.61
N VAL A 226 -7.35 1.79 33.87
CA VAL A 226 -8.75 2.01 33.50
C VAL A 226 -8.91 3.34 32.78
N HIS A 227 -9.48 3.30 31.58
CA HIS A 227 -9.89 4.48 30.83
C HIS A 227 -11.40 4.69 31.00
N PRO A 228 -11.87 5.75 31.71
CA PRO A 228 -13.27 5.95 32.10
C PRO A 228 -14.17 6.52 30.98
N HIS A 229 -13.61 6.86 29.82
CA HIS A 229 -14.36 7.43 28.70
C HIS A 229 -13.88 6.83 27.37
N PRO A 230 -14.32 5.62 26.99
CA PRO A 230 -13.97 5.04 25.70
C PRO A 230 -14.50 5.92 24.56
N GLN A 231 -13.62 6.32 23.65
CA GLN A 231 -13.96 7.09 22.45
C GLN A 231 -13.41 6.39 21.21
N PRO A 232 -14.01 6.59 20.01
CA PRO A 232 -13.48 6.01 18.77
C PRO A 232 -12.07 6.52 18.48
N GLY A 233 -11.08 5.63 18.51
CA GLY A 233 -9.68 5.96 18.34
C GLY A 233 -8.77 4.73 18.49
N LEU A 234 -7.47 4.98 18.67
CA LEU A 234 -6.47 3.91 18.79
C LEU A 234 -6.01 3.77 20.25
N PRO A 235 -6.48 2.75 20.99
CA PRO A 235 -6.03 2.49 22.36
C PRO A 235 -4.55 2.10 22.39
N HIS A 236 -3.82 2.61 23.38
CA HIS A 236 -2.42 2.29 23.58
C HIS A 236 -2.01 2.40 25.05
N VAL A 237 -1.02 1.60 25.42
CA VAL A 237 -0.34 1.69 26.72
C VAL A 237 1.07 2.20 26.47
N THR A 238 1.49 3.24 27.20
CA THR A 238 2.78 3.92 26.97
C THR A 238 3.46 4.27 28.27
N PHE A 239 4.79 4.13 28.27
CA PHE A 239 5.69 4.62 29.31
C PHE A 239 5.98 6.10 29.13
N TYR A 240 5.85 6.85 30.22
CA TYR A 240 6.16 8.27 30.31
C TYR A 240 7.22 8.51 31.37
N SER A 241 8.20 9.36 31.09
CA SER A 241 9.17 9.82 32.09
C SER A 241 8.52 10.74 33.12
N LYS A 242 9.25 11.11 34.19
CA LYS A 242 8.79 12.11 35.16
C LYS A 242 8.44 13.45 34.51
N ASP A 243 9.11 13.78 33.42
CA ASP A 243 8.91 15.02 32.65
C ASP A 243 7.71 14.93 31.68
N GLY A 244 7.03 13.78 31.62
CA GLY A 244 5.87 13.56 30.76
C GLY A 244 6.22 13.21 29.31
N HIS A 245 7.48 12.85 29.02
CA HIS A 245 7.88 12.43 27.67
C HIS A 245 7.64 10.93 27.47
N PRO A 246 6.94 10.52 26.39
CA PRO A 246 6.75 9.11 26.09
C PRO A 246 8.07 8.50 25.62
N PHE A 247 8.45 7.34 26.17
CA PHE A 247 9.70 6.66 25.80
C PHE A 247 9.54 5.20 25.32
N GLY A 248 8.30 4.74 25.18
CA GLY A 248 7.98 3.43 24.61
C GLY A 248 6.53 3.01 24.87
N GLY A 249 5.90 2.30 23.95
CA GLY A 249 4.49 1.93 24.06
C GLY A 249 4.03 0.90 23.04
N ILE A 250 2.82 0.39 23.25
CA ILE A 250 2.16 -0.60 22.41
C ILE A 250 0.69 -0.23 22.19
N TYR A 251 0.27 -0.26 20.92
CA TYR A 251 -1.13 -0.10 20.52
C TYR A 251 -1.84 -1.45 20.57
N PHE A 252 -3.15 -1.43 20.85
CA PHE A 252 -3.98 -2.62 20.89
C PHE A 252 -5.44 -2.26 20.60
N GLY A 253 -6.25 -3.22 20.14
CA GLY A 253 -7.66 -2.97 19.85
C GLY A 253 -8.27 -4.06 18.98
N THR A 254 -9.25 -3.71 18.16
CA THR A 254 -9.77 -4.58 17.09
C THR A 254 -8.71 -4.81 16.00
N GLN A 255 -8.95 -5.77 15.10
CA GLN A 255 -8.04 -6.04 13.99
C GLN A 255 -7.83 -4.81 13.08
N GLU A 256 -8.88 -4.01 12.89
CA GLU A 256 -8.84 -2.77 12.11
C GLU A 256 -8.03 -1.67 12.81
N GLU A 257 -8.25 -1.46 14.11
CA GLU A 257 -7.49 -0.48 14.91
C GLU A 257 -6.00 -0.86 14.98
N ALA A 258 -5.70 -2.14 15.18
CA ALA A 258 -4.32 -2.63 15.18
C ALA A 258 -3.66 -2.44 13.81
N ALA A 259 -4.37 -2.67 12.70
CA ALA A 259 -3.85 -2.41 11.36
C ALA A 259 -3.61 -0.91 11.10
N ALA A 260 -4.54 -0.04 11.52
CA ALA A 260 -4.41 1.40 11.40
C ALA A 260 -3.21 1.94 12.19
N SER A 261 -2.90 1.36 13.35
CA SER A 261 -1.73 1.77 14.15
C SER A 261 -0.38 1.54 13.46
N LYS A 262 -0.29 0.62 12.49
CA LYS A 262 0.96 0.35 11.73
C LYS A 262 1.39 1.51 10.83
N ALA A 263 0.46 2.40 10.46
CA ALA A 263 0.77 3.61 9.71
C ALA A 263 1.38 4.72 10.58
N LEU A 264 1.39 4.56 11.92
CA LEU A 264 1.94 5.56 12.84
C LEU A 264 3.47 5.46 12.91
N ASN A 265 4.13 6.61 12.83
CA ASN A 265 5.56 6.71 13.12
C ASN A 265 5.76 6.89 14.63
N LEU A 266 6.32 5.89 15.30
CA LEU A 266 6.57 5.91 16.76
C LEU A 266 8.00 6.35 17.12
N ASN A 267 8.78 6.90 16.19
CA ASN A 267 10.17 7.29 16.47
C ASN A 267 10.26 8.43 17.50
N TYR A 268 9.22 9.27 17.60
CA TYR A 268 9.12 10.31 18.63
C TYR A 268 9.07 9.74 20.06
N MET A 269 8.72 8.46 20.23
CA MET A 269 8.77 7.76 21.51
C MET A 269 10.17 7.23 21.84
N LEU A 270 11.15 7.25 20.93
CA LEU A 270 12.49 6.75 21.23
C LEU A 270 13.52 7.87 21.31
N ASP A 271 13.17 9.05 20.81
CA ASP A 271 14.04 10.21 20.78
C ASP A 271 13.64 11.19 21.89
N ALA A 272 14.43 11.21 22.97
CA ALA A 272 14.26 12.14 24.09
C ALA A 272 14.40 13.62 23.66
N SER A 273 14.82 13.88 22.42
CA SER A 273 14.96 15.21 21.82
C SER A 273 13.85 15.58 20.83
N ALA A 274 12.83 14.72 20.63
CA ALA A 274 11.73 15.03 19.73
C ALA A 274 10.93 16.24 20.28
N PRO A 275 10.88 17.37 19.56
CA PRO A 275 10.14 18.54 20.02
C PRO A 275 8.66 18.18 20.10
N LYS A 276 7.98 18.70 21.15
CA LYS A 276 6.51 18.81 21.23
C LYS A 276 6.00 19.12 19.83
N THR A 277 4.97 18.43 19.36
CA THR A 277 4.32 18.72 18.07
C THR A 277 3.95 20.19 18.03
N ALA A 278 4.87 20.99 17.52
CA ALA A 278 4.73 22.41 17.41
C ALA A 278 3.56 22.60 16.46
N THR A 279 2.57 23.39 16.86
CA THR A 279 1.62 23.92 15.90
C THR A 279 2.42 24.45 14.70
N PRO A 280 1.93 24.34 13.45
CA PRO A 280 2.74 24.74 12.30
C PRO A 280 3.30 26.19 12.42
N THR A 281 2.60 27.06 13.15
CA THR A 281 3.08 28.39 13.56
C THR A 281 4.28 28.37 14.53
N GLU A 282 4.27 27.53 15.56
CA GLU A 282 5.40 27.34 16.50
C GLU A 282 6.62 26.71 15.81
N TYR A 283 6.42 25.86 14.81
CA TYR A 283 7.51 25.31 14.01
C TYR A 283 8.26 26.42 13.26
N ILE A 284 7.52 27.35 12.65
CA ILE A 284 8.09 28.52 11.97
C ILE A 284 8.76 29.46 12.98
N GLN A 285 8.13 29.70 14.14
CA GLN A 285 8.72 30.51 15.21
C GLN A 285 10.08 29.95 15.67
N ASN A 286 10.14 28.64 15.96
CA ASN A 286 11.39 27.97 16.35
C ASN A 286 12.48 28.08 15.27
N LYS A 287 12.12 28.08 13.99
CA LYS A 287 13.09 28.31 12.90
C LYS A 287 13.60 29.75 12.88
N LEU A 288 12.73 30.73 13.09
CA LEU A 288 13.10 32.14 13.14
C LEU A 288 14.08 32.43 14.29
N ASP A 289 13.90 31.78 15.42
CA ASP A 289 14.73 32.00 16.61
C ASP A 289 16.07 31.24 16.55
N ARG A 290 16.09 30.08 15.87
CA ARG A 290 17.28 29.22 15.80
C ARG A 290 18.25 29.58 14.68
N ILE A 291 17.77 30.10 13.55
CA ILE A 291 18.64 30.42 12.41
C ILE A 291 19.37 31.74 12.72
N ILE A 292 20.65 31.66 13.06
CA ILE A 292 21.50 32.82 13.38
C ILE A 292 22.21 33.29 12.10
N ILE A 293 22.09 34.57 11.78
CA ILE A 293 22.79 35.19 10.65
C ILE A 293 24.02 35.94 11.19
N PRO A 294 25.26 35.54 10.82
CA PRO A 294 26.48 36.13 11.37
C PRO A 294 26.62 37.63 11.10
N THR A 295 26.18 38.12 9.94
CA THR A 295 26.23 39.55 9.60
C THR A 295 25.13 39.91 8.61
N VAL A 296 24.36 40.94 8.93
CA VAL A 296 23.34 41.55 8.07
C VAL A 296 23.68 43.03 7.90
N ARG A 297 24.09 43.42 6.69
CA ARG A 297 24.46 44.80 6.36
C ARG A 297 23.70 45.28 5.15
N PHE A 298 22.88 46.31 5.34
CA PHE A 298 22.16 47.01 4.30
C PHE A 298 22.57 48.49 4.32
N GLN A 299 22.85 49.04 3.14
CA GLN A 299 23.09 50.47 2.93
C GLN A 299 22.10 50.92 1.85
N GLU A 300 21.13 51.75 2.24
CA GLU A 300 20.07 52.24 1.36
C GLU A 300 19.32 51.15 0.56
N ALA A 301 19.17 49.94 1.11
CA ALA A 301 18.54 48.82 0.39
C ALA A 301 17.01 48.97 0.33
N THR A 302 16.41 48.49 -0.75
CA THR A 302 14.94 48.38 -0.81
C THR A 302 14.44 47.28 0.12
N VAL A 303 13.17 47.37 0.53
CA VAL A 303 12.58 46.35 1.42
C VAL A 303 12.54 44.98 0.74
N GLU A 304 12.28 44.96 -0.56
CA GLU A 304 12.28 43.74 -1.37
C GLU A 304 13.66 43.07 -1.41
N GLU A 305 14.72 43.84 -1.60
CA GLU A 305 16.11 43.33 -1.59
C GLU A 305 16.50 42.81 -0.20
N ALA A 306 16.11 43.53 0.86
CA ALA A 306 16.38 43.11 2.23
C ALA A 306 15.66 41.79 2.59
N LEU A 307 14.40 41.62 2.19
CA LEU A 307 13.64 40.39 2.42
C LEU A 307 14.17 39.21 1.60
N GLU A 308 14.57 39.43 0.34
CA GLU A 308 15.16 38.38 -0.50
C GLU A 308 16.54 37.94 0.01
N TYR A 309 17.37 38.88 0.48
CA TYR A 309 18.64 38.56 1.14
C TYR A 309 18.42 37.66 2.37
N LEU A 310 17.46 38.03 3.24
CA LEU A 310 17.14 37.24 4.43
C LEU A 310 16.54 35.87 4.07
N ARG A 311 15.76 35.77 2.99
CA ARG A 311 15.25 34.49 2.47
C ARG A 311 16.38 33.56 2.06
N VAL A 312 17.32 34.03 1.23
CA VAL A 312 18.46 33.22 0.76
C VAL A 312 19.33 32.80 1.94
N LYS A 313 19.68 33.74 2.83
CA LYS A 313 20.47 33.44 4.03
C LYS A 313 19.79 32.47 4.99
N SER A 314 18.46 32.51 5.09
CA SER A 314 17.71 31.54 5.91
C SER A 314 17.90 30.10 5.41
N ARG A 315 17.97 29.90 4.09
CA ARG A 315 18.13 28.57 3.48
C ARG A 315 19.55 28.03 3.70
N ASP A 316 20.55 28.89 3.53
CA ASP A 316 21.95 28.49 3.63
C ASP A 316 22.35 28.18 5.09
N MET A 317 21.78 28.90 6.06
CA MET A 317 22.12 28.77 7.48
C MET A 317 21.23 27.79 8.27
N ASP A 318 20.18 27.21 7.66
CA ASP A 318 19.37 26.16 8.27
C ASP A 318 20.02 24.77 8.10
N VAL A 319 21.02 24.49 8.93
CA VAL A 319 21.74 23.20 8.98
C VAL A 319 20.96 22.09 9.69
N THR A 320 19.94 22.47 10.44
CA THR A 320 19.14 21.60 11.30
C THR A 320 18.04 20.84 10.56
N THR A 321 17.59 21.35 9.40
CA THR A 321 16.59 20.68 8.58
C THR A 321 17.28 19.75 7.56
N GLN A 322 17.05 18.44 7.70
CA GLN A 322 17.69 17.41 6.86
C GLN A 322 17.24 17.47 5.39
N ALA A 323 15.97 17.74 5.13
CA ALA A 323 15.42 17.83 3.78
C ALA A 323 15.76 19.20 3.14
N SER A 324 16.49 19.18 2.02
CA SER A 324 16.96 20.40 1.33
C SER A 324 15.83 21.34 0.90
N ASN A 325 14.67 20.78 0.56
CA ASN A 325 13.46 21.50 0.15
C ASN A 325 12.69 22.15 1.31
N GLN A 326 13.04 21.85 2.56
CA GLN A 326 12.43 22.42 3.76
C GLN A 326 13.36 23.38 4.49
N ARG A 327 14.58 23.61 3.98
CA ARG A 327 15.53 24.54 4.60
C ARG A 327 15.09 25.99 4.47
N GLY A 328 15.25 26.74 5.55
CA GLY A 328 14.91 28.16 5.64
C GLY A 328 13.44 28.42 5.96
N VAL A 329 13.05 29.69 5.86
CA VAL A 329 11.70 30.17 6.19
C VAL A 329 11.08 30.82 4.96
N ASN A 330 9.84 30.44 4.64
CA ASN A 330 9.12 31.05 3.52
C ASN A 330 8.57 32.42 3.94
N ILE A 331 9.05 33.48 3.29
CA ILE A 331 8.65 34.87 3.57
C ILE A 331 7.76 35.35 2.42
N ILE A 332 6.55 35.82 2.75
CA ILE A 332 5.55 36.31 1.80
C ILE A 332 5.40 37.81 2.00
N PHE A 333 5.65 38.58 0.96
CA PHE A 333 5.49 40.03 0.97
C PHE A 333 4.21 40.44 0.24
N ARG A 334 3.26 41.09 0.94
CA ARG A 334 2.00 41.59 0.37
C ARG A 334 2.10 43.09 0.13
N GLN A 335 2.24 43.48 -1.14
CA GLN A 335 2.23 44.89 -1.57
C GLN A 335 0.79 45.39 -1.71
N ASP A 336 0.18 45.74 -0.59
CA ASP A 336 -1.10 46.44 -0.59
C ASP A 336 -0.82 47.95 -0.73
N ILE A 337 -0.86 48.42 -1.98
CA ILE A 337 -0.85 49.83 -2.40
C ILE A 337 0.51 50.56 -2.25
N SER A 338 1.19 50.68 -3.39
CA SER A 338 2.42 51.44 -3.68
C SER A 338 3.70 50.98 -2.94
N PRO A 339 4.82 50.79 -3.66
CA PRO A 339 6.07 50.39 -3.03
C PRO A 339 6.50 51.49 -2.05
N SER A 340 6.62 51.15 -0.78
CA SER A 340 7.31 52.00 0.19
C SER A 340 8.74 52.18 -0.31
N LYS A 341 9.08 53.34 -0.86
CA LYS A 341 10.46 53.76 -1.18
C LYS A 341 11.25 54.05 0.11
N ALA A 342 11.14 53.16 1.09
CA ALA A 342 11.90 53.24 2.32
C ALA A 342 13.24 52.56 2.07
N ASN A 343 14.30 53.36 2.07
CA ASN A 343 15.67 52.87 1.96
C ASN A 343 16.12 52.44 3.36
N ILE A 344 16.41 51.15 3.52
CA ILE A 344 16.78 50.55 4.80
C ILE A 344 18.30 50.56 4.92
N THR A 345 18.80 51.15 6.00
CA THR A 345 20.20 51.04 6.43
C THR A 345 20.24 50.34 7.78
N LEU A 346 20.96 49.22 7.86
CA LEU A 346 20.97 48.33 9.01
C LEU A 346 22.32 47.57 9.07
N ASP A 347 22.99 47.53 10.22
CA ASP A 347 24.18 46.70 10.46
C ASP A 347 23.95 45.89 11.74
N LEU A 348 23.74 44.58 11.58
CA LEU A 348 23.51 43.61 12.65
C LEU A 348 24.55 42.50 12.59
N LYS A 349 24.96 42.00 13.75
CA LYS A 349 25.92 40.88 13.90
C LYS A 349 25.34 39.79 14.79
N ASP A 350 25.48 38.55 14.37
CA ASP A 350 25.06 37.35 15.10
C ASP A 350 23.60 37.40 15.58
N VAL A 351 22.69 37.82 14.69
CA VAL A 351 21.28 38.05 15.04
C VAL A 351 20.40 36.91 14.53
N PRO A 352 19.41 36.44 15.32
CA PRO A 352 18.39 35.50 14.85
C PRO A 352 17.61 36.04 13.65
N LEU A 353 17.25 35.16 12.71
CA LEU A 353 16.50 35.51 11.50
C LEU A 353 15.18 36.23 11.82
N GLY A 354 14.50 35.83 12.89
CA GLY A 354 13.28 36.49 13.38
C GLY A 354 13.49 37.96 13.74
N GLU A 355 14.59 38.27 14.44
CA GLU A 355 14.92 39.64 14.81
C GLU A 355 15.37 40.47 13.61
N ALA A 356 16.20 39.90 12.73
CA ALA A 356 16.61 40.58 11.50
C ALA A 356 15.39 40.95 10.62
N LEU A 357 14.43 40.03 10.49
CA LEU A 357 13.16 40.31 9.81
C LEU A 357 12.34 41.37 10.53
N ARG A 358 12.24 41.32 11.86
CA ARG A 358 11.52 42.33 12.64
C ARG A 358 12.09 43.73 12.41
N TYR A 359 13.41 43.90 12.46
CA TYR A 359 14.05 45.20 12.23
C TYR A 359 13.83 45.74 10.80
N VAL A 360 13.94 44.89 9.79
CA VAL A 360 13.66 45.27 8.38
C VAL A 360 12.21 45.70 8.21
N VAL A 361 11.27 44.96 8.79
CA VAL A 361 9.83 45.23 8.69
C VAL A 361 9.45 46.50 9.46
N GLU A 362 10.05 46.73 10.62
CA GLU A 362 9.84 47.92 11.46
C GLU A 362 10.37 49.19 10.79
N LEU A 363 11.59 49.15 10.23
CA LEU A 363 12.18 50.25 9.45
C LEU A 363 11.39 50.56 8.18
N ALA A 364 10.73 49.56 7.60
CA ALA A 364 9.85 49.71 6.45
C ALA A 364 8.43 50.19 6.80
N GLY A 365 8.09 50.38 8.08
CA GLY A 365 6.76 50.78 8.53
C GLY A 365 5.67 49.73 8.28
N MET A 366 6.04 48.45 8.29
CA MET A 366 5.15 47.32 8.02
C MET A 366 4.96 46.45 9.26
N LYS A 367 4.08 45.44 9.16
CA LYS A 367 3.83 44.45 10.21
C LYS A 367 4.11 43.05 9.69
N MET A 368 4.64 42.20 10.56
CA MET A 368 4.84 40.77 10.30
C MET A 368 3.78 39.94 11.04
N SER A 369 3.30 38.86 10.41
CA SER A 369 2.41 37.86 11.00
C SER A 369 2.92 36.48 10.63
N ILE A 370 3.01 35.61 11.65
CA ILE A 370 3.47 34.24 11.47
C ILE A 370 2.25 33.37 11.21
N GLN A 371 2.27 32.66 10.10
CA GLN A 371 1.24 31.73 9.67
C GLN A 371 1.78 30.30 9.70
N PRO A 372 0.91 29.28 9.66
CA PRO A 372 1.26 27.85 9.71
C PRO A 372 2.45 27.40 8.83
N TYR A 373 2.77 28.10 7.74
CA TYR A 373 3.83 27.71 6.82
C TYR A 373 4.65 28.87 6.25
N ALA A 374 4.42 30.10 6.71
CA ALA A 374 5.07 31.28 6.16
C ALA A 374 5.03 32.47 7.12
N VAL A 375 5.97 33.39 6.95
CA VAL A 375 5.93 34.73 7.57
C VAL A 375 5.37 35.70 6.54
N ILE A 376 4.25 36.33 6.86
CA ILE A 376 3.61 37.34 6.01
C ILE A 376 4.01 38.72 6.47
N VAL A 377 4.55 39.53 5.56
CA VAL A 377 4.87 40.95 5.75
C VAL A 377 3.86 41.79 4.96
N ALA A 378 3.14 42.67 5.64
CA ALA A 378 2.12 43.54 5.04
C ALA A 378 2.00 44.86 5.80
N LYS A 379 1.46 45.91 5.14
CA LYS A 379 1.22 47.21 5.76
C LYS A 379 0.09 47.19 6.81
N SER A 380 -0.92 46.34 6.60
CA SER A 380 -2.03 46.11 7.53
C SER A 380 -2.62 44.71 7.38
N PHE A 381 -3.05 44.09 8.48
CA PHE A 381 -3.77 42.81 8.45
C PHE A 381 -5.28 43.06 8.57
N PRO A 382 -6.13 42.50 7.69
CA PRO A 382 -7.58 42.62 7.84
C PRO A 382 -8.08 41.84 9.06
N THR A 383 -8.79 42.52 9.95
CA THR A 383 -9.47 41.91 11.11
C THR A 383 -10.66 41.08 10.63
N ALA A 384 -10.72 39.80 11.00
CA ALA A 384 -11.74 38.87 10.52
C ALA A 384 -13.18 39.27 10.92
N ARG A 385 -14.08 39.39 9.95
CA ARG A 385 -15.54 39.20 10.13
C ARG A 385 -16.16 38.48 8.92
N SER A 386 -16.99 37.50 9.27
CA SER A 386 -17.89 36.73 8.42
C SER A 386 -18.85 37.61 7.63
N THR A 387 -19.05 37.31 6.34
CA THR A 387 -20.38 37.06 5.76
C THR A 387 -20.22 36.38 4.41
N ALA A 388 -21.01 35.31 4.21
CA ALA A 388 -21.29 34.74 2.91
C ALA A 388 -21.97 35.78 2.02
N THR A 389 -21.55 35.88 0.76
CA THR A 389 -22.39 36.40 -0.33
C THR A 389 -21.98 35.74 -1.64
N GLU A 390 -23.00 35.40 -2.41
CA GLU A 390 -22.99 34.67 -3.67
C GLU A 390 -22.08 35.29 -4.75
N VAL A 391 -21.67 34.42 -5.68
CA VAL A 391 -20.93 34.71 -6.91
C VAL A 391 -21.75 35.67 -7.79
N PRO A 392 -21.13 36.71 -8.37
CA PRO A 392 -20.90 36.62 -9.81
C PRO A 392 -19.53 37.17 -10.26
N HIS A 393 -19.08 36.64 -11.39
CA HIS A 393 -17.98 37.09 -12.26
C HIS A 393 -16.56 36.57 -11.98
N ALA A 394 -16.12 35.68 -12.88
CA ALA A 394 -14.72 35.53 -13.27
C ALA A 394 -14.09 36.89 -13.61
N PRO A 395 -12.82 37.13 -13.24
CA PRO A 395 -11.83 37.37 -14.30
C PRO A 395 -10.35 37.04 -13.98
N ALA A 396 -9.56 36.95 -15.07
CA ALA A 396 -8.13 37.32 -15.19
C ALA A 396 -6.99 36.32 -14.83
N ALA A 397 -6.98 35.12 -15.41
CA ALA A 397 -5.71 34.35 -15.60
C ALA A 397 -5.59 33.61 -16.96
N GLY A 398 -6.49 33.87 -17.92
CA GLY A 398 -6.59 33.12 -19.18
C GLY A 398 -5.80 33.65 -20.39
N LYS A 399 -4.73 34.47 -20.22
CA LYS A 399 -4.09 35.16 -21.36
C LYS A 399 -2.60 34.89 -21.60
N ILE A 400 -1.89 34.18 -20.72
CA ILE A 400 -0.46 33.91 -20.92
C ILE A 400 -0.32 32.53 -21.56
N VAL A 401 0.10 32.50 -22.83
CA VAL A 401 0.33 31.29 -23.62
C VAL A 401 1.83 31.07 -23.74
N ILE A 402 2.31 29.89 -23.34
CA ILE A 402 3.73 29.52 -23.48
C ILE A 402 3.91 28.81 -24.83
N PRO A 403 4.82 29.29 -25.71
CA PRO A 403 4.94 28.78 -27.07
C PRO A 403 5.49 27.36 -27.17
N ASP A 404 6.46 26.98 -26.34
CA ASP A 404 7.00 25.62 -26.27
C ASP A 404 7.42 25.30 -24.82
N ILE A 405 7.03 24.13 -24.35
CA ILE A 405 7.39 23.55 -23.06
C ILE A 405 7.83 22.11 -23.35
N THR A 406 9.07 21.78 -23.03
CA THR A 406 9.56 20.40 -23.13
C THR A 406 10.31 20.03 -21.85
N PHE A 407 9.77 19.07 -21.12
CA PHE A 407 10.34 18.46 -19.92
C PHE A 407 10.73 17.02 -20.22
N ARG A 408 11.91 16.60 -19.76
CA ARG A 408 12.40 15.22 -19.81
C ARG A 408 12.89 14.87 -18.43
N GLU A 409 12.22 13.93 -17.77
CA GLU A 409 12.55 13.48 -16.41
C GLU A 409 12.66 14.63 -15.38
N ALA A 410 11.83 15.67 -15.51
CA ALA A 410 11.87 16.82 -14.61
C ALA A 410 10.98 16.59 -13.38
N THR A 411 11.38 17.13 -12.23
CA THR A 411 10.55 17.07 -11.02
C THR A 411 9.36 18.04 -11.09
N LEU A 412 8.31 17.78 -10.31
CA LEU A 412 7.16 18.70 -10.22
C LEU A 412 7.58 20.12 -9.83
N THR A 413 8.58 20.25 -8.95
CA THR A 413 9.14 21.53 -8.52
C THR A 413 9.82 22.26 -9.68
N GLU A 414 10.65 21.57 -10.46
CA GLU A 414 11.32 22.13 -11.64
C GLU A 414 10.33 22.55 -12.73
N CYS A 415 9.30 21.74 -12.98
CA CYS A 415 8.22 22.10 -13.91
C CYS A 415 7.48 23.37 -13.47
N CYS A 416 7.15 23.47 -12.17
CA CYS A 416 6.49 24.65 -11.62
C CYS A 416 7.39 25.90 -11.66
N GLU A 417 8.68 25.78 -11.38
CA GLU A 417 9.65 26.87 -11.48
C GLU A 417 9.82 27.35 -12.92
N PHE A 418 9.94 26.43 -13.88
CA PHE A 418 10.04 26.77 -15.30
C PHE A 418 8.80 27.54 -15.78
N ILE A 419 7.60 27.06 -15.43
CA ILE A 419 6.34 27.73 -15.78
C ILE A 419 6.22 29.08 -15.08
N ARG A 420 6.70 29.20 -13.84
CA ARG A 420 6.75 30.48 -13.10
C ARG A 420 7.65 31.51 -13.80
N ILE A 421 8.84 31.08 -14.23
CA ILE A 421 9.80 31.95 -14.94
C ILE A 421 9.23 32.36 -16.30
N LYS A 422 8.73 31.40 -17.09
CA LYS A 422 8.17 31.67 -18.43
C LYS A 422 6.90 32.52 -18.38
N SER A 423 6.04 32.31 -17.39
CA SER A 423 4.84 33.14 -17.22
C SER A 423 5.19 34.59 -16.85
N ARG A 424 6.29 34.82 -16.12
CA ARG A 424 6.78 36.17 -15.79
C ARG A 424 7.44 36.85 -16.99
N GLU A 425 8.16 36.11 -17.82
CA GLU A 425 8.78 36.62 -19.05
C GLU A 425 7.73 37.03 -20.10
N LEU A 426 6.63 36.27 -20.19
CA LEU A 426 5.57 36.46 -21.19
C LEU A 426 4.43 37.38 -20.71
N ASP A 427 4.45 37.82 -19.44
CA ASP A 427 3.47 38.76 -18.88
C ASP A 427 3.91 40.22 -19.13
N PRO A 428 3.09 41.05 -19.81
CA PRO A 428 3.37 42.47 -20.01
C PRO A 428 3.60 43.27 -18.71
N LYS A 429 3.04 42.82 -17.58
CA LYS A 429 3.18 43.48 -16.27
C LYS A 429 4.30 42.89 -15.40
N LYS A 430 5.02 41.87 -15.90
CA LYS A 430 6.07 41.11 -15.18
C LYS A 430 5.64 40.56 -13.81
N LYS A 431 4.33 40.37 -13.57
CA LYS A 431 3.82 39.83 -12.30
C LYS A 431 3.94 38.30 -12.28
N GLY A 432 3.77 37.66 -13.43
CA GLY A 432 3.83 36.21 -13.56
C GLY A 432 2.71 35.50 -12.78
N VAL A 433 2.73 34.16 -12.80
CA VAL A 433 1.71 33.36 -12.10
C VAL A 433 2.26 32.87 -10.76
N ASN A 434 1.47 33.02 -9.69
CA ASN A 434 1.84 32.54 -8.36
C ASN A 434 1.43 31.06 -8.19
N ILE A 435 2.40 30.21 -7.83
CA ILE A 435 2.21 28.75 -7.73
C ILE A 435 2.62 28.31 -6.32
N LEU A 436 1.73 27.64 -5.61
CA LEU A 436 1.90 27.13 -4.24
C LEU A 436 1.85 25.60 -4.24
N ILE A 437 2.84 24.96 -3.61
CA ILE A 437 2.92 23.50 -3.48
C ILE A 437 2.82 23.14 -1.99
N LYS A 438 1.84 22.30 -1.62
CA LYS A 438 1.65 21.88 -0.22
C LYS A 438 2.80 20.96 0.24
N PRO A 439 3.35 21.10 1.46
CA PRO A 439 4.36 20.17 1.98
C PRO A 439 3.79 18.73 2.07
N GLY A 440 4.53 17.76 1.53
CA GLY A 440 4.06 16.38 1.31
C GLY A 440 3.71 16.06 -0.16
N ALA A 441 3.75 17.06 -1.04
CA ALA A 441 3.55 16.96 -2.49
C ALA A 441 4.79 16.56 -3.31
N ALA A 442 5.96 16.49 -2.67
CA ALA A 442 7.21 16.21 -3.36
C ALA A 442 7.50 14.70 -3.35
N GLN A 443 6.68 13.92 -4.08
CA GLN A 443 7.17 12.65 -4.61
C GLN A 443 7.98 12.95 -5.87
N GLU A 444 9.12 12.27 -6.03
CA GLU A 444 10.00 12.34 -7.20
C GLU A 444 9.32 11.73 -8.43
N ALA A 445 8.22 12.34 -8.87
CA ALA A 445 7.59 11.99 -10.14
C ALA A 445 8.43 12.59 -11.27
N ASN A 446 9.00 11.74 -12.11
CA ASN A 446 9.77 12.14 -13.28
C ASN A 446 8.81 12.52 -14.41
N ILE A 447 8.53 13.81 -14.54
CA ILE A 447 7.60 14.35 -15.52
C ILE A 447 8.32 14.49 -16.86
N THR A 448 7.84 13.75 -17.86
CA THR A 448 8.22 13.92 -19.26
C THR A 448 7.01 14.41 -20.04
N LEU A 449 7.07 15.63 -20.56
CA LEU A 449 5.92 16.33 -21.14
C LEU A 449 6.41 17.32 -22.21
N SER A 450 5.81 17.29 -23.40
CA SER A 450 6.05 18.28 -24.46
C SER A 450 4.74 18.91 -24.91
N LEU A 451 4.63 20.23 -24.76
CA LEU A 451 3.42 21.02 -25.03
C LEU A 451 3.80 22.24 -25.88
N LYS A 452 2.98 22.56 -26.89
CA LYS A 452 3.18 23.73 -27.76
C LYS A 452 1.97 24.64 -27.74
N ASN A 453 2.21 25.95 -27.64
CA ASN A 453 1.19 27.00 -27.56
C ASN A 453 0.10 26.73 -26.50
N VAL A 454 0.52 26.43 -25.27
CA VAL A 454 -0.40 26.05 -24.19
C VAL A 454 -0.56 27.17 -23.16
N PRO A 455 -1.78 27.48 -22.71
CA PRO A 455 -2.02 28.38 -21.58
C PRO A 455 -1.33 27.90 -20.29
N VAL A 456 -0.82 28.83 -19.48
CA VAL A 456 -0.15 28.50 -18.21
C VAL A 456 -0.99 27.62 -17.29
N SER A 457 -2.32 27.84 -17.23
CA SER A 457 -3.25 27.04 -16.44
C SER A 457 -3.32 25.57 -16.89
N GLU A 458 -3.27 25.33 -18.19
CA GLU A 458 -3.28 23.98 -18.77
C GLU A 458 -1.94 23.30 -18.58
N ALA A 459 -0.83 24.02 -18.78
CA ALA A 459 0.50 23.49 -18.52
C ALA A 459 0.68 23.04 -17.05
N LEU A 460 0.19 23.85 -16.09
CA LEU A 460 0.18 23.49 -14.66
C LEU A 460 -0.74 22.32 -14.35
N TYR A 461 -1.89 22.24 -15.02
CA TYR A 461 -2.81 21.12 -14.87
C TYR A 461 -2.18 19.79 -15.31
N TYR A 462 -1.50 19.77 -16.47
CA TYR A 462 -0.82 18.57 -16.95
C TYR A 462 0.35 18.15 -16.05
N CYS A 463 1.17 19.11 -15.58
CA CYS A 463 2.26 18.81 -14.65
C CYS A 463 1.72 18.28 -13.30
N ALA A 464 0.66 18.89 -12.76
CA ALA A 464 0.04 18.44 -11.52
C ALA A 464 -0.58 17.04 -11.67
N SER A 465 -1.30 16.80 -12.76
CA SER A 465 -1.96 15.51 -13.04
C SER A 465 -0.95 14.36 -13.17
N LEU A 466 0.14 14.57 -13.92
CA LEU A 466 1.21 13.57 -14.09
C LEU A 466 1.95 13.27 -12.77
N ALA A 467 1.93 14.20 -11.82
CA ALA A 467 2.50 14.02 -10.50
C ALA A 467 1.48 13.53 -9.44
N HIS A 468 0.24 13.18 -9.81
CA HIS A 468 -0.85 12.83 -8.87
C HIS A 468 -1.26 13.95 -7.89
N HIS A 469 -1.27 15.19 -8.37
CA HIS A 469 -1.69 16.38 -7.62
C HIS A 469 -2.98 16.97 -8.16
N LYS A 470 -3.84 17.44 -7.27
CA LYS A 470 -5.02 18.23 -7.61
C LYS A 470 -4.64 19.70 -7.71
N LEU A 471 -4.97 20.32 -8.83
CA LEU A 471 -4.82 21.76 -9.05
C LEU A 471 -6.10 22.48 -8.58
N SER A 472 -5.95 23.44 -7.67
CA SER A 472 -7.01 24.37 -7.28
C SER A 472 -6.58 25.80 -7.63
N SER A 473 -7.49 26.62 -8.16
CA SER A 473 -7.23 28.02 -8.50
C SER A 473 -8.16 28.91 -7.69
N ASP A 474 -7.60 29.92 -7.01
CA ASP A 474 -8.35 30.94 -6.26
C ASP A 474 -8.51 32.25 -7.05
N GLY A 475 -8.13 32.25 -8.33
CA GLY A 475 -8.18 33.42 -9.21
C GLY A 475 -6.92 34.29 -9.19
N GLN A 476 -6.02 34.15 -8.21
CA GLN A 476 -4.73 34.88 -8.15
C GLN A 476 -3.51 33.96 -7.98
N SER A 477 -3.73 32.72 -7.56
CA SER A 477 -2.70 31.71 -7.34
C SER A 477 -3.20 30.30 -7.68
N TYR A 478 -2.26 29.43 -8.04
CA TYR A 478 -2.51 28.01 -8.28
C TYR A 478 -1.94 27.19 -7.14
N LEU A 479 -2.80 26.42 -6.46
CA LEU A 479 -2.44 25.54 -5.35
C LEU A 479 -2.41 24.08 -5.81
N LEU A 480 -1.27 23.41 -5.65
CA LEU A 480 -1.10 21.99 -5.90
C LEU A 480 -1.18 21.22 -4.57
N THR A 481 -2.15 20.31 -4.49
CA THR A 481 -2.38 19.45 -3.32
C THR A 481 -2.16 17.99 -3.70
N PRO A 482 -1.37 17.20 -2.93
CA PRO A 482 -1.20 15.79 -3.21
C PRO A 482 -2.53 15.07 -3.04
N VAL A 483 -2.87 14.22 -4.01
CA VAL A 483 -4.05 13.35 -3.90
C VAL A 483 -3.62 12.13 -3.05
N SER A 484 -3.79 12.21 -1.73
CA SER A 484 -3.64 11.02 -0.87
C SER A 484 -4.64 9.96 -1.33
N ALA A 485 -4.15 8.72 -1.50
CA ALA A 485 -4.99 7.55 -1.75
C ALA A 485 -5.82 7.24 -0.49
N GLU A 486 -6.99 7.85 -0.34
CA GLU A 486 -8.13 7.29 0.40
C GLU A 486 -9.42 8.10 0.18
N SER A 487 -10.44 7.38 -0.28
CA SER A 487 -11.89 7.50 -0.02
C SER A 487 -12.64 8.84 -0.18
N PRO A 488 -13.82 8.83 -0.85
CA PRO A 488 -14.54 10.03 -1.26
C PRO A 488 -15.15 10.79 -0.08
N GLU A 489 -14.87 12.10 -0.01
CA GLU A 489 -15.53 13.04 0.89
C GLU A 489 -17.05 13.10 0.63
N LYS A 490 -17.80 12.91 1.71
CA LYS A 490 -19.25 13.10 1.82
C LYS A 490 -19.63 14.56 1.55
N LYS A 491 -20.56 14.78 0.61
CA LYS A 491 -21.53 15.89 0.68
C LYS A 491 -22.86 15.35 1.19
N GLY A 492 -23.49 16.15 2.05
CA GLY A 492 -24.52 15.74 3.00
C GLY A 492 -25.89 15.34 2.44
N GLN A 493 -26.47 14.37 3.15
CA GLN A 493 -27.86 14.19 3.58
C GLN A 493 -29.02 14.52 2.62
N ALA A 494 -29.69 13.46 2.18
CA ALA A 494 -31.12 13.28 2.46
C ALA A 494 -31.43 11.79 2.71
N SER A 495 -32.17 11.54 3.78
CA SER A 495 -32.57 10.24 4.31
C SER A 495 -33.40 9.40 3.32
N GLY A 496 -33.12 8.10 3.25
CA GLY A 496 -33.98 7.13 2.58
C GLY A 496 -33.38 5.72 2.65
N THR A 497 -33.90 4.92 3.58
CA THR A 497 -33.69 3.47 3.74
C THR A 497 -33.74 2.69 2.42
N ALA A 498 -32.69 1.91 2.09
CA ALA A 498 -32.74 0.53 1.57
C ALA A 498 -31.39 0.07 0.98
N ALA A 499 -30.97 -1.14 1.38
CA ALA A 499 -30.08 -2.12 0.72
C ALA A 499 -28.70 -1.69 0.17
N LYS A 500 -27.63 -2.35 0.68
CA LYS A 500 -26.30 -2.46 0.01
C LYS A 500 -26.46 -2.98 -1.43
N PRO A 501 -25.78 -2.41 -2.45
CA PRO A 501 -25.52 -3.11 -3.70
C PRO A 501 -24.06 -3.59 -3.81
N ALA A 502 -23.86 -4.56 -4.71
CA ALA A 502 -22.70 -5.42 -4.85
C ALA A 502 -21.38 -4.73 -5.27
N MET A 503 -20.26 -5.32 -4.84
CA MET A 503 -18.90 -4.96 -5.23
C MET A 503 -18.72 -5.15 -6.75
N ASN A 504 -18.43 -4.06 -7.47
CA ASN A 504 -18.47 -3.96 -8.93
C ASN A 504 -17.43 -4.85 -9.64
N THR A 505 -17.88 -5.74 -10.51
CA THR A 505 -17.09 -6.55 -11.47
C THR A 505 -16.17 -5.69 -12.36
N ALA A 506 -16.52 -4.42 -12.59
CA ALA A 506 -15.79 -3.49 -13.45
C ALA A 506 -14.43 -3.04 -12.88
N GLU A 507 -14.35 -2.76 -11.58
CA GLU A 507 -13.10 -2.25 -10.96
C GLU A 507 -12.05 -3.36 -10.84
N SER A 508 -12.50 -4.61 -10.63
CA SER A 508 -11.63 -5.78 -10.62
C SER A 508 -10.98 -6.01 -11.99
N GLN A 509 -11.76 -5.87 -13.07
CA GLN A 509 -11.24 -6.02 -14.44
C GLN A 509 -10.34 -4.84 -14.84
N ALA A 510 -10.66 -3.62 -14.39
CA ALA A 510 -9.81 -2.45 -14.59
C ALA A 510 -8.45 -2.59 -13.88
N ALA A 511 -8.43 -3.10 -12.65
CA ALA A 511 -7.21 -3.29 -11.87
C ALA A 511 -6.22 -4.27 -12.55
N GLU A 512 -6.72 -5.35 -13.13
CA GLU A 512 -5.90 -6.32 -13.87
C GLU A 512 -5.29 -5.68 -15.13
N LEU A 513 -6.09 -4.91 -15.88
CA LEU A 513 -5.65 -4.26 -17.11
C LEU A 513 -4.62 -3.13 -16.87
N ARG A 514 -4.62 -2.51 -15.68
CA ARG A 514 -3.59 -1.51 -15.29
C ARG A 514 -2.20 -2.12 -15.06
N ILE A 515 -2.13 -3.42 -14.72
CA ILE A 515 -0.86 -4.13 -14.46
C ILE A 515 -0.24 -4.67 -15.77
N ALA A 516 -0.94 -4.52 -16.91
CA ALA A 516 -0.49 -5.01 -18.21
C ALA A 516 0.83 -4.37 -18.68
N ARG A 517 1.52 -5.05 -19.61
CA ARG A 517 2.84 -4.65 -20.12
C ARG A 517 2.83 -3.22 -20.69
N GLN A 518 3.65 -2.34 -20.12
CA GLN A 518 3.80 -0.96 -20.58
C GLN A 518 4.47 -0.88 -21.96
N ARG A 519 4.01 0.07 -22.79
CA ARG A 519 4.55 0.35 -24.13
C ARG A 519 4.65 1.87 -24.36
N GLN A 520 5.50 2.27 -25.30
CA GLN A 520 5.61 3.67 -25.72
C GLN A 520 4.54 3.96 -26.78
N TYR A 521 3.70 4.97 -26.54
CA TYR A 521 2.74 5.48 -27.51
C TYR A 521 3.12 6.91 -27.88
N ASP A 522 3.18 7.21 -29.17
CA ASP A 522 3.46 8.54 -29.70
C ASP A 522 2.45 8.87 -30.79
N PHE A 523 1.57 9.82 -30.51
CA PHE A 523 0.53 10.27 -31.41
C PHE A 523 0.67 11.76 -31.67
N ASN A 524 0.59 12.16 -32.94
CA ASN A 524 0.68 13.54 -33.38
C ASN A 524 -0.54 13.89 -34.23
N LYS A 525 -1.36 14.83 -33.74
CA LYS A 525 -2.61 15.30 -34.38
C LYS A 525 -3.50 14.15 -34.88
N ALA A 526 -3.72 13.14 -34.04
CA ALA A 526 -4.62 12.03 -34.36
C ALA A 526 -6.03 12.29 -33.81
N ASN A 527 -7.07 11.79 -34.48
CA ASN A 527 -8.44 11.88 -33.96
C ASN A 527 -8.57 11.06 -32.67
N LEU A 528 -9.20 11.64 -31.65
CA LEU A 528 -9.41 10.99 -30.35
C LEU A 528 -10.18 9.66 -30.52
N GLY A 529 -11.19 9.61 -31.39
CA GLY A 529 -11.94 8.38 -31.66
C GLY A 529 -11.06 7.24 -32.19
N ASP A 530 -10.17 7.55 -33.14
CA ASP A 530 -9.26 6.58 -33.74
C ASP A 530 -8.19 6.10 -32.74
N VAL A 531 -7.67 7.02 -31.93
CA VAL A 531 -6.70 6.71 -30.88
C VAL A 531 -7.32 5.83 -29.79
N LEU A 532 -8.55 6.10 -29.36
CA LEU A 532 -9.26 5.27 -28.38
C LEU A 532 -9.54 3.87 -28.93
N ARG A 533 -9.94 3.76 -30.20
CA ARG A 533 -10.12 2.47 -30.88
C ARG A 533 -8.82 1.67 -30.98
N TYR A 534 -7.72 2.34 -31.32
CA TYR A 534 -6.39 1.72 -31.36
C TYR A 534 -5.96 1.19 -29.99
N LEU A 535 -6.05 2.03 -28.95
CA LEU A 535 -5.65 1.65 -27.59
C LEU A 535 -6.55 0.56 -26.99
N ALA A 536 -7.86 0.58 -27.27
CA ALA A 536 -8.78 -0.46 -26.81
C ALA A 536 -8.48 -1.82 -27.45
N THR A 537 -8.10 -1.81 -28.74
CA THR A 537 -7.69 -3.01 -29.47
C THR A 537 -6.35 -3.54 -28.95
N ASP A 538 -5.39 -2.65 -28.68
CA ASP A 538 -4.08 -3.03 -28.12
C ASP A 538 -4.18 -3.52 -26.66
N ALA A 539 -5.13 -2.99 -25.88
CA ALA A 539 -5.48 -3.49 -24.55
C ALA A 539 -6.21 -4.85 -24.57
N GLY A 540 -6.65 -5.32 -25.74
CA GLY A 540 -7.40 -6.57 -25.87
C GLY A 540 -8.80 -6.52 -25.24
N ILE A 541 -9.41 -5.34 -25.12
CA ILE A 541 -10.74 -5.18 -24.51
C ILE A 541 -11.86 -5.14 -25.55
N ASN A 542 -13.00 -5.75 -25.22
CA ASN A 542 -14.23 -5.55 -25.99
C ASN A 542 -14.80 -4.17 -25.69
N PHE A 543 -14.99 -3.33 -26.71
CA PHE A 543 -15.42 -1.94 -26.52
C PHE A 543 -16.49 -1.49 -27.52
N VAL A 544 -17.22 -0.44 -27.15
CA VAL A 544 -18.12 0.33 -28.01
C VAL A 544 -17.46 1.66 -28.31
N SER A 545 -17.19 1.94 -29.59
CA SER A 545 -16.57 3.19 -30.02
C SER A 545 -17.50 4.38 -29.80
N LEU A 546 -16.92 5.57 -29.62
CA LEU A 546 -17.67 6.82 -29.66
C LEU A 546 -18.40 6.95 -31.01
N SER A 547 -19.60 7.51 -31.00
CA SER A 547 -20.35 7.81 -32.22
C SER A 547 -19.55 8.76 -33.12
N GLU A 548 -19.54 8.51 -34.43
CA GLU A 548 -18.83 9.34 -35.44
C GLU A 548 -19.34 10.79 -35.48
N ASP A 549 -20.57 11.03 -35.00
CA ASP A 549 -21.17 12.36 -34.90
C ASP A 549 -20.81 13.11 -33.61
N SER A 550 -20.15 12.46 -32.66
CA SER A 550 -19.73 13.10 -31.41
C SER A 550 -18.62 14.12 -31.65
N THR A 551 -18.77 15.30 -31.07
CA THR A 551 -17.75 16.37 -31.06
C THR A 551 -16.43 15.89 -30.43
N ALA A 552 -16.50 14.97 -29.46
CA ALA A 552 -15.33 14.38 -28.83
C ALA A 552 -14.54 13.47 -29.79
N SER A 553 -15.21 12.74 -30.69
CA SER A 553 -14.54 11.81 -31.63
C SER A 553 -13.61 12.55 -32.62
N LYS A 554 -14.04 13.75 -33.06
CA LYS A 554 -13.32 14.60 -34.03
C LYS A 554 -12.23 15.47 -33.40
N LYS A 555 -12.03 15.39 -32.08
CA LYS A 555 -11.02 16.18 -31.37
C LYS A 555 -9.62 15.63 -31.66
N LEU A 556 -8.69 16.48 -32.07
CA LEU A 556 -7.32 16.07 -32.34
C LEU A 556 -6.50 16.02 -31.04
N VAL A 557 -5.70 14.97 -30.88
CA VAL A 557 -4.86 14.74 -29.70
C VAL A 557 -3.42 14.53 -30.14
N THR A 558 -2.48 15.07 -29.35
CA THR A 558 -1.03 14.89 -29.51
C THR A 558 -0.43 14.57 -28.16
N PHE A 559 0.22 13.42 -28.01
CA PHE A 559 0.86 13.01 -26.76
C PHE A 559 1.90 11.92 -26.99
N SER A 560 2.90 11.85 -26.10
CA SER A 560 3.86 10.76 -26.04
C SER A 560 3.94 10.24 -24.59
N VAL A 561 3.53 9.00 -24.35
CA VAL A 561 3.41 8.42 -23.00
C VAL A 561 3.88 6.96 -23.01
N ARG A 562 4.59 6.56 -21.94
CA ARG A 562 4.95 5.17 -21.67
C ARG A 562 4.14 4.60 -20.51
N ALA A 563 3.08 3.86 -20.81
CA ALA A 563 2.21 3.27 -19.79
C ALA A 563 1.52 2.01 -20.35
N SER A 564 0.67 1.36 -19.54
CA SER A 564 -0.18 0.28 -20.06
C SER A 564 -1.24 0.85 -21.01
N PRO A 565 -1.64 0.15 -22.08
CA PRO A 565 -2.62 0.67 -23.05
C PRO A 565 -3.95 1.08 -22.39
N PHE A 566 -4.38 0.37 -21.33
CA PHE A 566 -5.59 0.69 -20.58
C PHE A 566 -5.46 1.97 -19.74
N GLU A 567 -4.30 2.20 -19.13
CA GLU A 567 -4.03 3.41 -18.34
C GLU A 567 -3.94 4.67 -19.22
N VAL A 568 -3.31 4.57 -20.40
CA VAL A 568 -3.32 5.65 -21.41
C VAL A 568 -4.75 5.97 -21.84
N LEU A 569 -5.55 4.92 -22.05
CA LEU A 569 -6.95 5.04 -22.46
C LEU A 569 -7.82 5.67 -21.35
N GLU A 570 -7.65 5.30 -20.08
CA GLU A 570 -8.27 5.97 -18.93
C GLU A 570 -7.88 7.45 -18.84
N ALA A 571 -6.59 7.76 -19.01
CA ALA A 571 -6.09 9.13 -18.95
C ALA A 571 -6.66 9.99 -20.09
N LEU A 572 -6.72 9.46 -21.32
CA LEU A 572 -7.30 10.16 -22.47
C LEU A 572 -8.80 10.39 -22.31
N CYS A 573 -9.53 9.40 -21.80
CA CYS A 573 -10.95 9.56 -21.51
C CYS A 573 -11.17 10.68 -20.48
N ARG A 574 -10.50 10.60 -19.31
CA ARG A 574 -10.63 11.62 -18.25
C ARG A 574 -10.24 13.02 -18.73
N THR A 575 -9.15 13.15 -19.48
CA THR A 575 -8.65 14.43 -19.99
C THR A 575 -9.61 15.09 -20.98
N ASN A 576 -10.38 14.28 -21.71
CA ASN A 576 -11.34 14.78 -22.70
C ASN A 576 -12.78 14.79 -22.19
N GLY A 577 -12.98 14.68 -20.86
CA GLY A 577 -14.32 14.71 -20.27
C GLY A 577 -15.16 13.50 -20.66
N LEU A 578 -14.53 12.34 -20.88
CA LEU A 578 -15.21 11.09 -21.17
C LEU A 578 -15.23 10.18 -19.94
N VAL A 579 -16.38 9.55 -19.68
CA VAL A 579 -16.58 8.52 -18.66
C VAL A 579 -16.50 7.15 -19.32
N MET A 580 -15.77 6.25 -18.69
CA MET A 580 -15.63 4.87 -19.13
C MET A 580 -16.41 3.96 -18.17
N GLY A 581 -17.21 3.04 -18.70
CA GLY A 581 -17.97 2.09 -17.89
C GLY A 581 -18.05 0.72 -18.55
N LEU A 582 -18.15 -0.33 -17.73
CA LEU A 582 -18.33 -1.71 -18.19
C LEU A 582 -19.83 -2.06 -18.14
N GLU A 583 -20.45 -2.25 -19.31
CA GLU A 583 -21.84 -2.70 -19.42
C GLU A 583 -21.88 -4.02 -20.19
N GLN A 584 -22.48 -5.06 -19.60
CA GLN A 584 -22.66 -6.39 -20.24
C GLN A 584 -21.35 -6.99 -20.83
N GLY A 585 -20.21 -6.78 -20.15
CA GLY A 585 -18.90 -7.29 -20.59
C GLY A 585 -18.26 -6.52 -21.74
N ARG A 586 -18.76 -5.33 -22.08
CA ARG A 586 -18.19 -4.40 -23.06
C ARG A 586 -17.88 -3.05 -22.41
N TRP A 587 -16.73 -2.50 -22.74
CA TRP A 587 -16.31 -1.18 -22.30
C TRP A 587 -16.94 -0.09 -23.17
N ILE A 588 -17.62 0.86 -22.54
CA ILE A 588 -18.32 1.95 -23.22
C ILE A 588 -17.67 3.27 -22.86
N PHE A 589 -17.37 4.09 -23.87
CA PHE A 589 -16.89 5.46 -23.75
C PHE A 589 -18.07 6.44 -23.91
N ARG A 590 -18.29 7.31 -22.92
CA ARG A 590 -19.40 8.30 -22.89
C ARG A 590 -18.89 9.68 -22.52
N ASP A 591 -19.64 10.73 -22.82
CA ASP A 591 -19.35 12.09 -22.34
C ASP A 591 -19.75 12.24 -20.86
N HIS A 592 -19.01 13.04 -20.10
CA HIS A 592 -19.26 13.33 -18.68
C HIS A 592 -20.60 14.04 -18.46
N ASP A 593 -21.13 14.74 -19.47
CA ASP A 593 -22.42 15.43 -19.42
C ASP A 593 -23.64 14.54 -19.78
N ASP A 594 -23.43 13.25 -20.08
CA ASP A 594 -24.49 12.38 -20.62
C ASP A 594 -25.56 11.94 -19.59
N LYS A 595 -25.42 12.36 -18.33
CA LYS A 595 -26.47 12.27 -17.30
C LYS A 595 -27.50 13.41 -17.39
N ALA A 596 -27.28 14.41 -18.25
CA ALA A 596 -28.25 15.47 -18.47
C ALA A 596 -29.53 14.90 -19.11
N VAL A 597 -30.65 15.09 -18.44
CA VAL A 597 -31.96 14.69 -18.94
C VAL A 597 -32.34 15.65 -20.07
N VAL A 598 -32.48 15.12 -21.28
CA VAL A 598 -32.92 15.88 -22.46
C VAL A 598 -34.42 15.65 -22.64
N ILE A 599 -35.13 16.64 -23.18
CA ILE A 599 -36.53 16.50 -23.57
C ILE A 599 -36.58 16.38 -25.10
N LYS A 600 -37.16 15.30 -25.62
CA LYS A 600 -37.47 15.16 -27.06
C LYS A 600 -38.92 14.74 -27.27
N SER A 601 -39.51 15.26 -28.35
CA SER A 601 -40.85 14.90 -28.80
C SER A 601 -40.76 13.90 -29.95
N TYR A 602 -41.54 12.82 -29.89
CA TYR A 602 -41.63 11.79 -30.93
C TYR A 602 -43.05 11.73 -31.47
N ALA A 603 -43.23 11.97 -32.77
CA ALA A 603 -44.54 11.90 -33.41
C ALA A 603 -44.93 10.44 -33.71
N LEU A 604 -46.18 10.08 -33.42
CA LEU A 604 -46.77 8.80 -33.80
C LEU A 604 -47.52 8.97 -35.13
N ASN A 605 -46.93 8.49 -36.22
CA ASN A 605 -47.48 8.73 -37.56
C ASN A 605 -48.41 7.61 -38.05
N LYS A 606 -48.56 6.52 -37.28
CA LYS A 606 -49.36 5.35 -37.66
C LYS A 606 -50.76 5.41 -37.04
N PRO A 607 -51.85 5.49 -37.84
CA PRO A 607 -53.20 5.52 -37.31
C PRO A 607 -53.63 4.16 -36.75
N GLY A 608 -54.33 4.15 -35.60
CA GLY A 608 -54.93 2.95 -34.98
C GLY A 608 -54.04 2.18 -34.01
N MET A 609 -52.88 2.71 -33.62
CA MET A 609 -52.02 2.08 -32.60
C MET A 609 -52.55 2.35 -31.18
N ASN A 610 -52.59 1.31 -30.34
CA ASN A 610 -53.02 1.45 -28.95
C ASN A 610 -51.93 2.18 -28.12
N ILE A 611 -52.29 3.36 -27.62
CA ILE A 611 -51.39 4.25 -26.85
C ILE A 611 -50.87 3.56 -25.58
N ASP A 612 -51.68 2.72 -24.94
CA ASP A 612 -51.30 2.04 -23.69
C ASP A 612 -50.21 0.99 -23.91
N VAL A 613 -50.21 0.35 -25.09
CA VAL A 613 -49.16 -0.61 -25.49
C VAL A 613 -47.85 0.13 -25.73
N VAL A 614 -47.92 1.26 -26.45
CA VAL A 614 -46.76 2.10 -26.73
C VAL A 614 -46.15 2.66 -25.44
N LEU A 615 -46.98 3.11 -24.50
CA LEU A 615 -46.52 3.57 -23.17
C LEU A 615 -45.83 2.46 -22.40
N LYS A 616 -46.40 1.25 -22.38
CA LYS A 616 -45.81 0.09 -21.68
C LYS A 616 -44.46 -0.32 -22.25
N ASP A 617 -44.32 -0.28 -23.57
CA ASP A 617 -43.06 -0.61 -24.24
C ASP A 617 -41.98 0.47 -24.00
N ILE A 618 -42.38 1.75 -23.98
CA ILE A 618 -41.48 2.85 -23.61
C ILE A 618 -41.05 2.73 -22.14
N ASP A 619 -41.98 2.47 -21.22
CA ASP A 619 -41.66 2.29 -19.80
C ASP A 619 -40.72 1.10 -19.57
N SER A 620 -40.90 0.01 -20.33
CA SER A 620 -39.97 -1.13 -20.34
C SER A 620 -38.57 -0.70 -20.78
N LEU A 621 -38.45 0.04 -21.88
CA LEU A 621 -37.16 0.55 -22.39
C LEU A 621 -36.48 1.54 -21.42
N LEU A 622 -37.26 2.32 -20.69
CA LEU A 622 -36.76 3.33 -19.76
C LEU A 622 -36.42 2.74 -18.38
N SER A 623 -37.13 1.70 -17.93
CA SER A 623 -36.91 1.02 -16.65
C SER A 623 -35.54 0.34 -16.51
N ALA A 624 -34.82 0.15 -17.62
CA ALA A 624 -33.47 -0.41 -17.64
C ALA A 624 -32.36 0.59 -17.22
N GLY A 625 -32.66 1.89 -17.04
CA GLY A 625 -31.68 2.92 -16.69
C GLY A 625 -31.82 3.46 -15.26
N GLU A 626 -30.71 3.95 -14.68
CA GLU A 626 -30.64 4.46 -13.28
C GLU A 626 -31.26 5.87 -13.08
N ALA A 627 -31.65 6.58 -14.13
CA ALA A 627 -32.11 7.98 -14.08
C ALA A 627 -33.65 8.11 -14.08
N LYS A 628 -34.19 9.09 -13.34
CA LYS A 628 -35.64 9.41 -13.34
C LYS A 628 -36.06 9.91 -14.73
N SER A 629 -36.82 9.10 -15.46
CA SER A 629 -37.42 9.43 -16.76
C SER A 629 -38.88 9.84 -16.61
N ALA A 630 -39.34 10.81 -17.41
CA ALA A 630 -40.76 11.20 -17.47
C ALA A 630 -41.28 11.10 -18.91
N VAL A 631 -42.46 10.51 -19.08
CA VAL A 631 -43.14 10.36 -20.38
C VAL A 631 -44.49 11.07 -20.30
N VAL A 632 -44.73 11.99 -21.22
CA VAL A 632 -46.01 12.72 -21.34
C VAL A 632 -46.53 12.54 -22.76
N PHE A 633 -47.74 12.00 -22.90
CA PHE A 633 -48.42 11.92 -24.18
C PHE A 633 -49.25 13.18 -24.43
N ASP A 634 -48.93 13.88 -25.52
CA ASP A 634 -49.63 15.06 -25.98
C ASP A 634 -50.70 14.62 -27.01
N LYS A 635 -51.96 14.60 -26.56
CA LYS A 635 -53.11 14.12 -27.35
C LYS A 635 -53.40 15.01 -28.56
N ASP A 636 -53.10 16.30 -28.47
CA ASP A 636 -53.43 17.28 -29.52
C ASP A 636 -52.47 17.17 -30.71
N ASN A 637 -51.20 16.83 -30.44
CA ASN A 637 -50.15 16.72 -31.45
C ASN A 637 -49.80 15.25 -31.82
N ASN A 638 -50.54 14.28 -31.28
CA ASN A 638 -50.26 12.84 -31.39
C ASN A 638 -48.77 12.49 -31.20
N SER A 639 -48.17 13.07 -30.14
CA SER A 639 -46.72 12.99 -29.92
C SER A 639 -46.37 12.68 -28.46
N PHE A 640 -45.28 11.96 -28.26
CA PHE A 640 -44.75 11.63 -26.94
C PHE A 640 -43.60 12.56 -26.59
N LYS A 641 -43.77 13.36 -25.55
CA LYS A 641 -42.71 14.17 -24.92
C LYS A 641 -42.03 13.32 -23.87
N ILE A 642 -40.79 12.93 -24.14
CA ILE A 642 -40.01 12.04 -23.27
C ILE A 642 -38.83 12.83 -22.72
N THR A 643 -38.65 12.78 -21.41
CA THR A 643 -37.62 13.47 -20.65
C THR A 643 -36.71 12.40 -20.06
N THR A 644 -35.58 12.13 -20.71
CA THR A 644 -34.69 11.01 -20.34
C THR A 644 -33.23 11.27 -20.75
N THR A 645 -32.30 10.37 -20.42
CA THR A 645 -30.89 10.50 -20.83
C THR A 645 -30.74 10.39 -22.35
N ARG A 646 -29.66 10.91 -22.94
CA ARG A 646 -29.47 10.83 -24.41
C ARG A 646 -29.37 9.37 -24.90
N GLN A 647 -28.81 8.48 -24.09
CA GLN A 647 -28.75 7.04 -24.36
C GLN A 647 -30.16 6.42 -24.46
N GLN A 648 -31.01 6.68 -23.47
CA GLN A 648 -32.40 6.21 -23.48
C GLN A 648 -33.19 6.83 -24.65
N HIS A 649 -32.91 8.08 -25.01
CA HIS A 649 -33.46 8.70 -26.23
C HIS A 649 -33.05 7.98 -27.52
N SER A 650 -31.88 7.35 -27.59
CA SER A 650 -31.47 6.56 -28.75
C SER A 650 -32.34 5.30 -28.90
N TRP A 651 -32.65 4.61 -27.80
CA TRP A 651 -33.52 3.43 -27.82
C TRP A 651 -34.95 3.79 -28.19
N VAL A 652 -35.48 4.85 -27.58
CA VAL A 652 -36.81 5.39 -27.89
C VAL A 652 -36.88 5.84 -29.36
N SER A 653 -35.83 6.50 -29.87
CA SER A 653 -35.78 6.92 -31.28
C SER A 653 -35.81 5.73 -32.23
N ALA A 654 -35.07 4.66 -31.94
CA ALA A 654 -35.09 3.44 -32.76
C ALA A 654 -36.47 2.77 -32.73
N TYR A 655 -37.14 2.75 -31.58
CA TYR A 655 -38.48 2.21 -31.43
C TYR A 655 -39.52 2.99 -32.26
N PHE A 656 -39.54 4.33 -32.16
CA PHE A 656 -40.43 5.17 -32.97
C PHE A 656 -40.10 5.12 -34.46
N GLN A 657 -38.81 5.00 -34.82
CA GLN A 657 -38.42 4.77 -36.21
C GLN A 657 -38.96 3.44 -36.71
N GLY A 658 -38.85 2.34 -35.95
CA GLY A 658 -39.39 1.03 -36.32
C GLY A 658 -40.91 1.01 -36.45
N ILE A 659 -41.62 1.72 -35.57
CA ILE A 659 -43.07 1.86 -35.62
C ILE A 659 -43.53 2.67 -36.82
N ASN A 660 -42.83 3.77 -37.12
CA ASN A 660 -43.18 4.68 -38.20
C ASN A 660 -42.62 4.23 -39.56
N SER A 661 -41.62 3.33 -39.60
CA SER A 661 -41.09 2.77 -40.84
C SER A 661 -41.98 1.62 -41.31
N THR A 662 -42.88 1.90 -42.25
CA THR A 662 -43.56 0.87 -43.05
C THR A 662 -42.61 0.32 -44.13
N ALA A 663 -41.60 -0.45 -43.74
CA ALA A 663 -40.83 -1.28 -44.68
C ALA A 663 -39.94 -2.30 -43.96
N LEU A 664 -40.50 -3.49 -43.70
CA LEU A 664 -39.92 -4.82 -43.91
C LEU A 664 -40.52 -5.82 -42.92
N ALA A 665 -41.52 -6.53 -43.42
CA ALA A 665 -41.90 -7.84 -42.92
C ALA A 665 -40.68 -8.79 -43.05
N GLY A 666 -40.31 -9.45 -41.96
CA GLY A 666 -39.24 -10.46 -41.96
C GLY A 666 -38.64 -10.56 -40.57
N GLY A 667 -39.07 -11.57 -39.82
CA GLY A 667 -38.89 -11.62 -38.37
C GLY A 667 -37.45 -11.66 -37.85
N THR A 668 -37.32 -11.30 -36.58
CA THR A 668 -36.60 -12.06 -35.56
C THR A 668 -36.96 -11.51 -34.18
N LYS A 669 -37.03 -12.42 -33.21
CA LYS A 669 -37.42 -12.19 -31.81
C LYS A 669 -36.48 -11.27 -31.06
#